data_AF-A0A8H6LVG9-F1
#
_entry.id   AF-A0A8H6LVG9-F1
#
_cell.length_a   1.000
_cell.length_b   1.000
_cell.length_c   1.000
_cell.angle_alpha   90.00
_cell.angle_beta   90.00
_cell.angle_gamma   90.00
#
_symmetry.space_group_name_H-M   'P 1'
#
loop_
_entity.id
_entity.type
_entity.pdbx_description
1 polymer ?
#
loop_
_entity_poly.entity_id
_entity_poly.type
_entity_poly.pdbx_seq_one_letter_code
_entity_poly.pdbx_strand_id
1 'polypeptide(L)'
;MVHYLYSAKGRQELPTRSRNSLALLYKRRPYTLKPLDEYLKTLRAVKVSDLQYSETKLRWAESHKIGAVLDALTGISIIAERCANPKTDISPSLKQTTTEEILASFDLIEGWASFFLTPKAPCPKITPTGGGVPNLVAYLLFTIAYLHPLALQRLCSSTTSIDLVIRIWTIENEDGQPYADIESETGCSIVPLMGHCTEKEQEQGAFIDRMGSREVTLPRRVALVTIQRLDAARFALMGREGRSRVSPESALRYLRSVLLVVNKLVTDPRMHKAFEFYSYAHKIASTLRDFLEVLKKSSLGRYAYELCGCVRVALGAILVLPVDNLPYNRGGNLAVDNFNRPHNLALALAHGLMGTIISLIKTCGTDVGGGTSDVDINARNLATCLEMLEINLPWKSVLLQLQPNFEGQSEFEAEKSIGRVPERLREAWKSFNIAVHEHLAVYDVWDGRVALCDNIQCQRDAKRTLEHGTLASGGWASLPKSKKCSGCSAFVYCGEDCQKQDWHARHSRECSRARVDTIACRATPGAYYSPRQRAYHVAFIEHHFNLFLALLCYYRGLTIKPDEVNPTFTEAVLKWLWGGLGAPRVFYLDRERPTSVQNKKGAFNGICEGGYPPQLLNGMTQGYRRPRIDEYLWASGVLGGEPGRDAKAEDMHKIQYVECKFGFGDMDLHVMVKMRLNMDERRGVGRFLAVSSMARFGLKS
;
A
#
# COMPACT_ATOMS: atom_id res chain seq x y z
N MET A 1 -48.23 -7.49 -21.36
CA MET A 1 -47.53 -8.55 -22.14
C MET A 1 -47.05 -9.69 -21.24
N VAL A 2 -46.36 -9.42 -20.11
CA VAL A 2 -46.16 -10.41 -19.03
C VAL A 2 -47.53 -10.92 -18.54
N HIS A 3 -48.47 -10.04 -18.22
CA HIS A 3 -49.84 -10.44 -17.85
C HIS A 3 -50.62 -11.24 -18.93
N TYR A 4 -50.24 -11.15 -20.21
CA TYR A 4 -50.88 -11.89 -21.32
C TYR A 4 -50.33 -13.32 -21.45
N LEU A 5 -49.05 -13.52 -21.11
CA LEU A 5 -48.43 -14.85 -21.07
C LEU A 5 -48.87 -15.66 -19.82
N TYR A 6 -49.35 -15.00 -18.77
CA TYR A 6 -49.75 -15.63 -17.51
C TYR A 6 -51.23 -16.06 -17.44
N SER A 7 -52.13 -15.51 -18.27
CA SER A 7 -53.54 -15.94 -18.27
C SER A 7 -53.82 -17.20 -19.10
N ALA A 8 -52.87 -17.63 -19.94
CA ALA A 8 -53.07 -18.72 -20.90
C ALA A 8 -52.61 -20.11 -20.41
N LYS A 9 -51.98 -20.24 -19.24
CA LYS A 9 -51.57 -21.55 -18.69
C LYS A 9 -52.03 -21.71 -17.25
N GLY A 10 -53.09 -22.48 -17.08
CA GLY A 10 -53.58 -22.91 -15.77
C GLY A 10 -52.53 -23.72 -15.01
N ARG A 11 -52.40 -23.40 -13.71
CA ARG A 11 -51.83 -24.20 -12.62
C ARG A 11 -50.84 -25.31 -13.05
N GLN A 12 -49.62 -24.93 -13.40
CA GLN A 12 -48.46 -25.80 -13.26
C GLN A 12 -47.28 -24.97 -12.74
N GLU A 13 -46.50 -25.61 -11.86
CA GLU A 13 -45.40 -25.10 -11.06
C GLU A 13 -44.59 -23.97 -11.73
N LEU A 14 -44.36 -22.88 -10.97
CA LEU A 14 -43.54 -21.74 -11.37
C LEU A 14 -42.15 -22.20 -11.83
N PRO A 15 -41.81 -22.10 -13.13
CA PRO A 15 -40.42 -22.27 -13.54
C PRO A 15 -39.67 -21.02 -13.07
N THR A 16 -38.53 -21.22 -12.41
CA THR A 16 -37.50 -20.24 -12.01
C THR A 16 -36.87 -19.45 -13.18
N ARG A 17 -37.57 -19.27 -14.30
CA ARG A 17 -37.18 -18.49 -15.47
C ARG A 17 -37.80 -17.10 -15.43
N SER A 18 -37.16 -16.13 -14.78
CA SER A 18 -37.71 -14.75 -14.73
C SER A 18 -36.72 -13.66 -15.14
N ARG A 19 -35.47 -13.66 -14.63
CA ARG A 19 -34.50 -12.60 -14.94
C ARG A 19 -33.94 -12.73 -16.35
N ASN A 20 -33.53 -13.93 -16.74
CA ASN A 20 -33.01 -14.20 -18.09
C ASN A 20 -34.09 -14.00 -19.16
N SER A 21 -35.34 -14.34 -18.87
CA SER A 21 -36.45 -14.16 -19.82
C SER A 21 -36.81 -12.69 -20.02
N LEU A 22 -36.86 -11.89 -18.96
CA LEU A 22 -37.05 -10.43 -19.07
C LEU A 22 -35.84 -9.77 -19.73
N ALA A 23 -34.62 -10.10 -19.31
CA ALA A 23 -33.40 -9.57 -19.93
C ALA A 23 -33.29 -9.94 -21.42
N LEU A 24 -33.68 -11.17 -21.81
CA LEU A 24 -33.73 -11.60 -23.21
C LEU A 24 -34.81 -10.85 -24.01
N LEU A 25 -35.98 -10.62 -23.41
CA LEU A 25 -37.05 -9.81 -24.01
C LEU A 25 -36.59 -8.38 -24.28
N TYR A 26 -35.80 -7.81 -23.37
CA TYR A 26 -35.27 -6.46 -23.51
C TYR A 26 -34.06 -6.40 -24.46
N LYS A 27 -33.19 -7.43 -24.51
CA LYS A 27 -32.03 -7.47 -25.42
C LYS A 27 -32.40 -7.39 -26.90
N ARG A 28 -33.58 -7.85 -27.32
CA ARG A 28 -33.97 -7.95 -28.73
C ARG A 28 -34.87 -6.81 -29.24
N ARG A 29 -35.33 -5.92 -28.37
CA ARG A 29 -36.24 -4.83 -28.75
C ARG A 29 -35.64 -3.46 -28.43
N PRO A 30 -35.88 -2.43 -29.27
CA PRO A 30 -35.56 -1.06 -28.92
C PRO A 30 -36.29 -0.71 -27.62
N TYR A 31 -35.54 -0.15 -26.67
CA TYR A 31 -36.10 0.29 -25.39
C TYR A 31 -37.07 1.47 -25.65
N THR A 32 -38.17 1.52 -24.89
CA THR A 32 -39.18 2.60 -24.91
C THR A 32 -39.56 2.92 -23.48
N LEU A 33 -40.14 4.09 -23.20
CA LEU A 33 -40.54 4.48 -21.83
C LEU A 33 -41.74 3.68 -21.30
N LYS A 34 -42.56 3.10 -22.19
CA LYS A 34 -43.82 2.43 -21.82
C LYS A 34 -43.70 1.40 -20.69
N PRO A 35 -42.70 0.50 -20.66
CA PRO A 35 -42.54 -0.44 -19.55
C PRO A 35 -42.25 0.27 -18.21
N LEU A 36 -41.42 1.32 -18.22
CA LEU A 36 -41.14 2.12 -17.03
C LEU A 36 -42.43 2.76 -16.51
N ASP A 37 -43.23 3.37 -17.40
CA ASP A 37 -44.49 4.02 -17.04
C ASP A 37 -45.48 3.04 -16.39
N GLU A 38 -45.60 1.83 -16.91
CA GLU A 38 -46.47 0.79 -16.33
C GLU A 38 -45.98 0.33 -14.95
N TYR A 39 -44.66 0.21 -14.74
CA TYR A 39 -44.10 -0.12 -13.44
C TYR A 39 -44.33 1.02 -12.43
N LEU A 40 -44.06 2.28 -12.83
CA LEU A 40 -44.30 3.44 -11.98
C LEU A 40 -45.79 3.62 -11.67
N LYS A 41 -46.67 3.38 -12.64
CA LYS A 41 -48.13 3.36 -12.45
C LYS A 41 -48.54 2.29 -11.43
N THR A 42 -47.93 1.12 -11.49
CA THR A 42 -48.16 0.04 -10.51
C THR A 42 -47.75 0.48 -9.11
N LEU A 43 -46.59 1.13 -8.95
CA LEU A 43 -46.15 1.66 -7.66
C LEU A 43 -47.07 2.78 -7.14
N ARG A 44 -47.59 3.65 -8.03
CA ARG A 44 -48.48 4.78 -7.68
C ARG A 44 -49.91 4.33 -7.34
N ALA A 45 -50.36 3.19 -7.87
CA ALA A 45 -51.71 2.68 -7.66
C ALA A 45 -52.01 2.33 -6.19
N VAL A 46 -50.97 2.21 -5.36
CA VAL A 46 -51.09 1.90 -3.94
C VAL A 46 -50.16 2.83 -3.17
N LYS A 47 -50.72 3.65 -2.26
CA LYS A 47 -49.91 4.49 -1.39
C LYS A 47 -49.32 3.64 -0.26
N VAL A 48 -48.01 3.72 -0.08
CA VAL A 48 -47.31 3.03 1.02
C VAL A 48 -47.83 3.48 2.39
N SER A 49 -48.18 4.77 2.54
CA SER A 49 -48.80 5.31 3.75
C SER A 49 -50.10 4.59 4.14
N ASP A 50 -50.83 4.10 3.15
CA ASP A 50 -52.10 3.43 3.36
C ASP A 50 -51.90 1.98 3.82
N LEU A 51 -50.65 1.50 3.92
CA LEU A 51 -50.28 0.16 4.40
C LEU A 51 -49.91 0.11 5.89
N GLN A 52 -50.33 1.10 6.71
CA GLN A 52 -50.16 1.06 8.17
C GLN A 52 -50.46 -0.32 8.79
N TYR A 53 -49.64 -0.73 9.77
CA TYR A 53 -49.51 -2.07 10.38
C TYR A 53 -50.76 -2.65 11.09
N SER A 54 -51.92 -2.67 10.45
CA SER A 54 -53.08 -3.42 10.93
C SER A 54 -53.06 -4.86 10.38
N GLU A 55 -53.39 -5.84 11.21
CA GLU A 55 -53.54 -7.27 10.87
C GLU A 55 -54.40 -7.51 9.61
N THR A 56 -55.42 -6.68 9.40
CA THR A 56 -56.33 -6.71 8.25
C THR A 56 -55.62 -6.41 6.91
N LYS A 57 -54.48 -5.73 6.92
CA LYS A 57 -53.68 -5.39 5.73
C LYS A 57 -52.58 -6.41 5.42
N LEU A 58 -52.21 -7.28 6.37
CA LEU A 58 -51.42 -8.49 6.07
C LEU A 58 -52.19 -9.42 5.13
N ARG A 59 -53.52 -9.47 5.24
CA ARG A 59 -54.39 -10.17 4.27
C ARG A 59 -54.48 -9.48 2.90
N TRP A 60 -54.41 -8.14 2.87
CA TRP A 60 -54.28 -7.41 1.60
C TRP A 60 -52.94 -7.70 0.93
N ALA A 61 -51.90 -7.91 1.73
CA ALA A 61 -50.56 -8.24 1.30
C ALA A 61 -50.45 -9.68 0.74
N GLU A 62 -51.35 -10.59 1.15
CA GLU A 62 -51.59 -11.89 0.50
C GLU A 62 -52.35 -11.78 -0.82
N SER A 63 -52.97 -10.63 -1.12
CA SER A 63 -53.59 -10.39 -2.42
C SER A 63 -52.52 -10.10 -3.48
N HIS A 64 -52.74 -10.57 -4.71
CA HIS A 64 -51.88 -10.50 -5.91
C HIS A 64 -51.17 -9.15 -6.20
N LYS A 65 -51.50 -8.08 -5.49
CA LYS A 65 -50.94 -6.74 -5.63
C LYS A 65 -49.49 -6.62 -5.14
N ILE A 66 -49.07 -7.35 -4.11
CA ILE A 66 -47.65 -7.30 -3.65
C ILE A 66 -46.70 -7.90 -4.67
N GLY A 67 -47.08 -9.03 -5.29
CA GLY A 67 -46.32 -9.62 -6.38
C GLY A 67 -46.10 -8.61 -7.50
N ALA A 68 -47.16 -7.89 -7.90
CA ALA A 68 -47.07 -6.86 -8.93
C ALA A 68 -46.14 -5.70 -8.56
N VAL A 69 -46.12 -5.27 -7.29
CA VAL A 69 -45.17 -4.24 -6.82
C VAL A 69 -43.74 -4.75 -6.86
N LEU A 70 -43.47 -5.97 -6.39
CA LEU A 70 -42.13 -6.58 -6.45
C LEU A 70 -41.65 -6.75 -7.90
N ASP A 71 -42.55 -7.18 -8.79
CA ASP A 71 -42.28 -7.26 -10.22
C ASP A 71 -41.98 -5.89 -10.82
N ALA A 72 -42.69 -4.85 -10.37
CA ALA A 72 -42.43 -3.47 -10.78
C ALA A 72 -41.07 -2.95 -10.31
N LEU A 73 -40.72 -3.16 -9.04
CA LEU A 73 -39.39 -2.80 -8.50
C LEU A 73 -38.28 -3.56 -9.24
N THR A 74 -38.47 -4.85 -9.47
CA THR A 74 -37.53 -5.68 -10.25
C THR A 74 -37.40 -5.13 -11.68
N GLY A 75 -38.51 -4.80 -12.34
CA GLY A 75 -38.53 -4.20 -13.67
C GLY A 75 -37.78 -2.87 -13.75
N ILE A 76 -37.98 -1.99 -12.77
CA ILE A 76 -37.26 -0.72 -12.64
C ILE A 76 -35.76 -0.97 -12.47
N SER A 77 -35.35 -1.92 -11.63
CA SER A 77 -33.92 -2.24 -11.44
C SER A 77 -33.23 -2.69 -12.73
N ILE A 78 -33.93 -3.47 -13.57
CA ILE A 78 -33.44 -3.96 -14.86
C ILE A 78 -33.33 -2.81 -15.87
N ILE A 79 -34.31 -1.91 -15.89
CA ILE A 79 -34.29 -0.72 -16.74
C ILE A 79 -33.14 0.21 -16.35
N ALA A 80 -32.95 0.46 -15.05
CA ALA A 80 -31.86 1.26 -14.53
C ALA A 80 -30.49 0.66 -14.87
N GLU A 81 -30.29 -0.64 -14.64
CA GLU A 81 -29.06 -1.35 -15.02
C GLU A 81 -28.75 -1.21 -16.52
N ARG A 82 -29.75 -1.41 -17.38
CA ARG A 82 -29.59 -1.31 -18.82
C ARG A 82 -29.17 0.10 -19.22
N CYS A 83 -29.82 1.13 -18.67
CA CYS A 83 -29.50 2.54 -18.94
C CYS A 83 -28.13 2.95 -18.38
N ALA A 84 -27.71 2.38 -17.25
CA ALA A 84 -26.39 2.63 -16.67
C ALA A 84 -25.25 2.02 -17.52
N ASN A 85 -25.50 0.89 -18.17
CA ASN A 85 -24.48 0.16 -18.91
C ASN A 85 -24.07 0.90 -20.21
N PRO A 86 -22.79 1.34 -20.33
CA PRO A 86 -22.32 2.10 -21.49
C PRO A 86 -22.27 1.29 -22.79
N LYS A 87 -22.39 -0.05 -22.72
CA LYS A 87 -22.40 -0.94 -23.88
C LYS A 87 -23.79 -1.11 -24.51
N THR A 88 -24.81 -0.42 -24.01
CA THR A 88 -26.17 -0.54 -24.53
C THR A 88 -26.47 0.56 -25.54
N ASP A 89 -27.08 0.20 -26.67
CA ASP A 89 -27.55 1.13 -27.73
C ASP A 89 -28.83 1.89 -27.30
N ILE A 90 -28.88 2.42 -26.08
CA ILE A 90 -29.97 3.29 -25.65
C ILE A 90 -29.62 4.72 -26.05
N SER A 91 -30.53 5.41 -26.75
CA SER A 91 -30.30 6.79 -27.15
C SER A 91 -30.09 7.68 -25.91
N PRO A 92 -29.16 8.66 -25.95
CA PRO A 92 -28.90 9.55 -24.82
C PRO A 92 -30.15 10.26 -24.29
N SER A 93 -31.04 10.70 -25.19
CA SER A 93 -32.31 11.36 -24.83
C SER A 93 -33.25 10.43 -24.05
N LEU A 94 -33.31 9.16 -24.42
CA LEU A 94 -34.15 8.17 -23.74
C LEU A 94 -33.56 7.78 -22.38
N LYS A 95 -32.23 7.70 -22.28
CA LYS A 95 -31.53 7.52 -20.99
C LYS A 95 -31.79 8.69 -20.05
N GLN A 96 -31.72 9.93 -20.55
CA GLN A 96 -32.02 11.13 -19.79
C GLN A 96 -33.47 11.12 -19.29
N THR A 97 -34.44 10.91 -20.18
CA THR A 97 -35.87 10.88 -19.81
C THR A 97 -36.17 9.78 -18.78
N THR A 98 -35.57 8.60 -18.95
CA THR A 98 -35.68 7.48 -17.98
C THR A 98 -35.12 7.86 -16.62
N THR A 99 -34.00 8.56 -16.60
CA THR A 99 -33.36 9.05 -15.38
C THR A 99 -34.25 10.06 -14.66
N GLU A 100 -34.80 11.02 -15.39
CA GLU A 100 -35.71 12.05 -14.86
C GLU A 100 -36.97 11.42 -14.23
N GLU A 101 -37.61 10.45 -14.90
CA GLU A 101 -38.79 9.75 -14.38
C GLU A 101 -38.51 8.90 -13.13
N ILE A 102 -37.36 8.21 -13.10
CA ILE A 102 -36.93 7.44 -11.91
C ILE A 102 -36.62 8.38 -10.75
N LEU A 103 -35.93 9.49 -10.99
CA LEU A 103 -35.61 10.49 -9.96
C LEU A 103 -36.86 11.19 -9.43
N ALA A 104 -37.82 11.50 -10.30
CA ALA A 104 -39.12 12.08 -9.93
C ALA A 104 -39.95 11.10 -9.08
N SER A 105 -39.74 9.80 -9.24
CA SER A 105 -40.43 8.74 -8.50
C SER A 105 -39.61 8.14 -7.36
N PHE A 106 -38.46 8.72 -7.01
CA PHE A 106 -37.50 8.11 -6.08
C PHE A 106 -38.09 7.89 -4.69
N ASP A 107 -38.79 8.88 -4.11
CA ASP A 107 -39.40 8.75 -2.77
C ASP A 107 -40.46 7.63 -2.72
N LEU A 108 -41.18 7.42 -3.83
CA LEU A 108 -42.14 6.33 -3.94
C LEU A 108 -41.43 4.97 -3.95
N ILE A 109 -40.33 4.86 -4.69
CA ILE A 109 -39.48 3.67 -4.75
C ILE A 109 -38.92 3.36 -3.35
N GLU A 110 -38.41 4.37 -2.64
CA GLU A 110 -37.88 4.23 -1.28
C GLU A 110 -38.95 3.81 -0.26
N GLY A 111 -40.14 4.39 -0.35
CA GLY A 111 -41.27 4.01 0.49
C GLY A 111 -41.57 2.51 0.37
N TRP A 112 -41.63 2.00 -0.86
CA TRP A 112 -41.85 0.57 -1.11
C TRP A 112 -40.68 -0.29 -0.67
N ALA A 113 -39.45 0.12 -0.96
CA ALA A 113 -38.25 -0.56 -0.48
C ALA A 113 -38.23 -0.68 1.06
N SER A 114 -38.55 0.40 1.77
CA SER A 114 -38.63 0.43 3.23
C SER A 114 -39.75 -0.47 3.77
N PHE A 115 -40.91 -0.50 3.11
CA PHE A 115 -42.01 -1.41 3.46
C PHE A 115 -41.54 -2.87 3.41
N PHE A 116 -40.89 -3.27 2.31
CA PHE A 116 -40.42 -4.65 2.09
C PHE A 116 -39.33 -5.12 3.06
N LEU A 117 -38.57 -4.20 3.64
CA LEU A 117 -37.54 -4.52 4.64
C LEU A 117 -38.07 -4.57 6.06
N THR A 118 -39.39 -4.45 6.26
CA THR A 118 -39.95 -4.55 7.60
C THR A 118 -40.04 -6.01 8.04
N PRO A 119 -39.65 -6.35 9.30
CA PRO A 119 -39.61 -7.75 9.77
C PRO A 119 -40.90 -8.56 9.61
N LYS A 120 -42.06 -7.90 9.46
CA LYS A 120 -43.38 -8.52 9.29
C LYS A 120 -43.94 -8.42 7.88
N ALA A 121 -43.18 -7.90 6.91
CA ALA A 121 -43.65 -7.80 5.54
C ALA A 121 -43.79 -9.22 4.97
N PRO A 122 -44.96 -9.60 4.41
CA PRO A 122 -45.11 -10.90 3.78
C PRO A 122 -44.27 -10.91 2.51
N CYS A 123 -43.14 -11.58 2.61
CA CYS A 123 -42.19 -11.72 1.53
C CYS A 123 -42.43 -13.05 0.84
N PRO A 124 -42.58 -13.08 -0.49
CA PRO A 124 -42.44 -14.35 -1.21
C PRO A 124 -41.05 -14.91 -0.91
N LYS A 125 -41.00 -16.15 -0.42
CA LYS A 125 -39.77 -16.81 0.06
C LYS A 125 -38.65 -16.84 -1.00
N ILE A 126 -39.00 -16.70 -2.27
CA ILE A 126 -38.08 -16.69 -3.40
C ILE A 126 -38.47 -15.53 -4.30
N THR A 127 -37.58 -14.56 -4.47
CA THR A 127 -37.79 -13.53 -5.49
C THR A 127 -37.49 -14.10 -6.87
N PRO A 128 -37.97 -13.48 -7.97
CA PRO A 128 -37.73 -13.98 -9.31
C PRO A 128 -36.23 -14.14 -9.66
N THR A 129 -35.34 -13.43 -8.96
CA THR A 129 -33.87 -13.48 -9.15
C THR A 129 -33.16 -14.55 -8.31
N GLY A 130 -33.88 -15.33 -7.51
CA GLY A 130 -33.31 -16.34 -6.60
C GLY A 130 -32.74 -15.76 -5.30
N GLY A 131 -32.61 -14.44 -5.19
CA GLY A 131 -32.21 -13.75 -3.98
C GLY A 131 -33.39 -13.50 -3.03
N GLY A 132 -33.08 -13.13 -1.79
CA GLY A 132 -34.06 -12.61 -0.85
C GLY A 132 -34.41 -11.15 -1.18
N VAL A 133 -35.55 -10.69 -0.68
CA VAL A 133 -36.00 -9.30 -0.84
C VAL A 133 -34.97 -8.26 -0.39
N PRO A 134 -34.17 -8.46 0.67
CA PRO A 134 -33.09 -7.52 1.00
C PRO A 134 -32.07 -7.35 -0.12
N ASN A 135 -31.68 -8.44 -0.82
CA ASN A 135 -30.78 -8.34 -1.96
C ASN A 135 -31.43 -7.62 -3.15
N LEU A 136 -32.71 -7.89 -3.42
CA LEU A 136 -33.46 -7.23 -4.50
C LEU A 136 -33.54 -5.71 -4.27
N VAL A 137 -33.89 -5.29 -3.06
CA VAL A 137 -33.96 -3.87 -2.69
C VAL A 137 -32.58 -3.23 -2.78
N ALA A 138 -31.54 -3.90 -2.27
CA ALA A 138 -30.17 -3.40 -2.39
C ALA A 138 -29.74 -3.26 -3.86
N TYR A 139 -30.08 -4.25 -4.69
CA TYR A 139 -29.79 -4.24 -6.12
C TYR A 139 -30.50 -3.10 -6.84
N LEU A 140 -31.77 -2.86 -6.53
CA LEU A 140 -32.54 -1.74 -7.07
C LEU A 140 -31.91 -0.39 -6.74
N LEU A 141 -31.57 -0.15 -5.48
CA LEU A 141 -30.96 1.11 -5.08
C LEU A 141 -29.57 1.28 -5.69
N PHE A 142 -28.80 0.18 -5.75
CA PHE A 142 -27.50 0.15 -6.40
C PHE A 142 -27.60 0.50 -7.89
N THR A 143 -28.51 -0.11 -8.65
CA THR A 143 -28.63 0.19 -10.09
C THR A 143 -29.17 1.59 -10.35
N ILE A 144 -30.03 2.13 -9.48
CA ILE A 144 -30.45 3.53 -9.55
C ILE A 144 -29.27 4.48 -9.25
N ALA A 145 -28.43 4.17 -8.26
CA ALA A 145 -27.24 4.98 -7.97
C ALA A 145 -26.25 5.02 -9.16
N TYR A 146 -26.09 3.89 -9.86
CA TYR A 146 -25.27 3.81 -11.08
C TYR A 146 -25.88 4.48 -12.31
N LEU A 147 -27.19 4.70 -12.32
CA LEU A 147 -27.89 5.30 -13.46
C LEU A 147 -27.40 6.74 -13.72
N HIS A 148 -27.24 7.53 -12.64
CA HIS A 148 -26.92 8.95 -12.73
C HIS A 148 -26.29 9.50 -11.44
N PRO A 149 -25.30 10.43 -11.51
CA PRO A 149 -24.67 11.02 -10.33
C PRO A 149 -25.65 11.70 -9.35
N LEU A 150 -26.72 12.34 -9.84
CA LEU A 150 -27.76 12.93 -8.98
C LEU A 150 -28.54 11.87 -8.19
N ALA A 151 -28.69 10.66 -8.73
CA ALA A 151 -29.35 9.56 -8.02
C ALA A 151 -28.50 9.07 -6.86
N LEU A 152 -27.20 8.88 -7.08
CA LEU A 152 -26.23 8.57 -6.02
C LEU A 152 -26.19 9.71 -4.99
N GLN A 153 -26.11 10.96 -5.43
CA GLN A 153 -26.14 12.11 -4.52
C GLN A 153 -27.39 12.11 -3.66
N ARG A 154 -28.58 11.88 -4.24
CA ARG A 154 -29.84 11.80 -3.48
C ARG A 154 -29.81 10.65 -2.47
N LEU A 155 -29.37 9.47 -2.89
CA LEU A 155 -29.24 8.29 -2.03
C LEU A 155 -28.29 8.56 -0.83
N CYS A 156 -27.21 9.31 -1.05
CA CYS A 156 -26.21 9.61 -0.02
C CYS A 156 -26.48 10.88 0.80
N SER A 157 -27.46 11.72 0.42
CA SER A 157 -27.75 13.00 1.10
C SER A 157 -29.11 13.06 1.78
N SER A 158 -30.09 12.27 1.32
CA SER A 158 -31.40 12.19 1.95
C SER A 158 -31.33 11.32 3.20
N THR A 159 -31.89 11.82 4.31
CA THR A 159 -31.96 11.06 5.55
C THR A 159 -32.72 9.75 5.38
N THR A 160 -33.81 9.76 4.61
CA THR A 160 -34.63 8.56 4.33
C THR A 160 -33.83 7.50 3.60
N SER A 161 -33.05 7.91 2.60
CA SER A 161 -32.18 7.05 1.81
C SER A 161 -31.07 6.43 2.65
N ILE A 162 -30.38 7.25 3.45
CA ILE A 162 -29.31 6.78 4.34
C ILE A 162 -29.89 5.79 5.36
N ASP A 163 -31.04 6.08 5.95
CA ASP A 163 -31.71 5.18 6.90
C ASP A 163 -32.09 3.85 6.25
N LEU A 164 -32.52 3.88 4.99
CA LEU A 164 -32.83 2.70 4.21
C LEU A 164 -31.56 1.87 3.94
N VAL A 165 -30.45 2.50 3.55
CA VAL A 165 -29.16 1.82 3.34
C VAL A 165 -28.64 1.21 4.65
N ILE A 166 -28.69 1.93 5.77
CA ILE A 166 -28.33 1.40 7.10
C ILE A 166 -29.19 0.18 7.41
N ARG A 167 -30.51 0.27 7.20
CA ARG A 167 -31.43 -0.85 7.45
C ARG A 167 -31.09 -2.07 6.62
N ILE A 168 -30.81 -1.89 5.33
CA ILE A 168 -30.35 -2.96 4.42
C ILE A 168 -29.02 -3.55 4.91
N TRP A 169 -28.09 -2.70 5.34
CA TRP A 169 -26.78 -3.14 5.83
C TRP A 169 -26.93 -4.03 7.07
N THR A 170 -27.77 -3.62 8.02
CA THR A 170 -27.99 -4.27 9.32
C THR A 170 -29.08 -5.34 9.32
N ILE A 171 -29.65 -5.68 8.16
CA ILE A 171 -30.70 -6.69 8.11
C ILE A 171 -30.13 -8.08 8.39
N GLU A 172 -30.83 -8.82 9.24
CA GLU A 172 -30.46 -10.15 9.70
C GLU A 172 -31.36 -11.19 9.03
N ASN A 173 -30.84 -12.41 8.83
CA ASN A 173 -31.60 -13.57 8.39
C ASN A 173 -32.33 -14.23 9.58
N GLU A 174 -32.99 -15.37 9.36
CA GLU A 174 -33.69 -16.12 10.40
C GLU A 174 -32.76 -16.62 11.52
N ASP A 175 -31.46 -16.77 11.24
CA ASP A 175 -30.43 -17.20 12.21
C ASP A 175 -29.81 -16.02 12.99
N GLY A 176 -30.31 -14.79 12.81
CA GLY A 176 -29.73 -13.59 13.41
C GLY A 176 -28.36 -13.19 12.83
N GLN A 177 -27.95 -13.78 11.69
CA GLN A 177 -26.73 -13.40 10.98
C GLN A 177 -27.04 -12.31 9.95
N PRO A 178 -26.10 -11.40 9.64
CA PRO A 178 -26.31 -10.44 8.58
C PRO A 178 -26.67 -11.12 7.26
N TYR A 179 -27.75 -10.67 6.64
CA TYR A 179 -28.17 -11.19 5.35
C TYR A 179 -27.07 -10.97 4.31
N ALA A 180 -26.65 -12.06 3.63
CA ALA A 180 -25.65 -12.02 2.57
C ALA A 180 -25.99 -13.04 1.47
N ASP A 181 -26.14 -12.57 0.24
CA ASP A 181 -26.43 -13.41 -0.92
C ASP A 181 -25.17 -13.58 -1.80
N ILE A 182 -24.18 -14.29 -1.25
CA ILE A 182 -22.87 -14.50 -1.88
C ILE A 182 -22.97 -15.49 -3.04
N GLU A 183 -23.97 -16.38 -3.01
CA GLU A 183 -24.20 -17.40 -4.04
C GLU A 183 -24.81 -16.86 -5.32
N SER A 184 -25.49 -15.71 -5.27
CA SER A 184 -26.06 -15.10 -6.48
C SER A 184 -24.99 -14.83 -7.54
N GLU A 185 -25.37 -14.98 -8.80
CA GLU A 185 -24.49 -14.74 -9.96
C GLU A 185 -23.91 -13.31 -9.96
N THR A 186 -24.68 -12.35 -9.44
CA THR A 186 -24.27 -10.95 -9.30
C THR A 186 -23.56 -10.64 -7.98
N GLY A 187 -23.51 -11.59 -7.04
CA GLY A 187 -23.09 -11.37 -5.67
C GLY A 187 -24.05 -10.52 -4.85
N CYS A 188 -23.72 -10.38 -3.56
CA CYS A 188 -24.53 -9.63 -2.61
C CYS A 188 -24.46 -8.13 -2.89
N SER A 189 -25.57 -7.55 -3.35
CA SER A 189 -25.66 -6.15 -3.79
C SER A 189 -25.63 -5.14 -2.63
N ILE A 190 -25.80 -5.63 -1.39
CA ILE A 190 -25.70 -4.82 -0.16
C ILE A 190 -24.31 -4.21 -0.01
N VAL A 191 -23.25 -4.96 -0.35
CA VAL A 191 -21.87 -4.50 -0.16
C VAL A 191 -21.45 -3.42 -1.12
N PRO A 192 -21.68 -3.57 -2.44
CA PRO A 192 -21.47 -2.48 -3.38
C PRO A 192 -22.29 -1.23 -3.03
N LEU A 193 -23.57 -1.38 -2.66
CA LEU A 193 -24.42 -0.24 -2.25
C LEU A 193 -23.81 0.56 -1.09
N MET A 194 -23.35 -0.14 -0.05
CA MET A 194 -22.68 0.49 1.09
C MET A 194 -21.33 1.11 0.71
N GLY A 195 -20.58 0.46 -0.19
CA GLY A 195 -19.34 0.99 -0.74
C GLY A 195 -19.55 2.35 -1.40
N HIS A 196 -20.60 2.49 -2.22
CA HIS A 196 -20.98 3.78 -2.83
C HIS A 196 -21.31 4.85 -1.80
N CYS A 197 -22.07 4.51 -0.76
CA CYS A 197 -22.45 5.47 0.27
C CYS A 197 -21.28 5.91 1.18
N THR A 198 -20.13 5.25 1.07
CA THR A 198 -18.93 5.53 1.88
C THR A 198 -17.71 5.89 1.03
N GLU A 199 -17.87 6.01 -0.30
CA GLU A 199 -16.75 6.20 -1.20
C GLU A 199 -16.16 7.61 -1.10
N LYS A 200 -17.02 8.63 -1.15
CA LYS A 200 -16.65 10.04 -1.03
C LYS A 200 -16.75 10.51 0.41
N GLU A 201 -15.81 11.34 0.82
CA GLU A 201 -15.72 11.86 2.20
C GLU A 201 -16.99 12.61 2.65
N GLN A 202 -17.59 13.41 1.76
CA GLN A 202 -18.84 14.13 2.05
C GLN A 202 -20.02 13.16 2.31
N GLU A 203 -20.15 12.13 1.49
CA GLU A 203 -21.23 11.13 1.56
C GLU A 203 -21.02 10.24 2.81
N GLN A 204 -19.77 9.85 3.07
CA GLN A 204 -19.36 9.17 4.28
C GLN A 204 -19.70 9.99 5.54
N GLY A 205 -19.38 11.28 5.56
CA GLY A 205 -19.68 12.18 6.68
C GLY A 205 -21.18 12.22 6.99
N ALA A 206 -22.01 12.45 5.96
CA ALA A 206 -23.47 12.45 6.10
C ALA A 206 -24.00 11.10 6.63
N PHE A 207 -23.45 9.98 6.14
CA PHE A 207 -23.81 8.64 6.58
C PHE A 207 -23.48 8.42 8.07
N ILE A 208 -22.30 8.83 8.52
CA ILE A 208 -21.85 8.67 9.91
C ILE A 208 -22.59 9.62 10.85
N ASP A 209 -22.82 10.87 10.44
CA ASP A 209 -23.62 11.83 11.20
C ASP A 209 -25.05 11.31 11.38
N ARG A 210 -25.62 10.71 10.32
CA ARG A 210 -26.94 10.11 10.42
C ARG A 210 -26.98 8.96 11.42
N MET A 211 -26.00 8.05 11.39
CA MET A 211 -25.88 6.97 12.38
C MET A 211 -25.82 7.51 13.81
N GLY A 212 -25.01 8.54 14.06
CA GLY A 212 -24.89 9.17 15.38
C GLY A 212 -26.16 9.87 15.85
N SER A 213 -26.91 10.49 14.93
CA SER A 213 -28.17 11.19 15.24
C SER A 213 -29.36 10.28 15.55
N ARG A 214 -29.36 9.06 14.98
CA ARG A 214 -30.46 8.10 15.07
C ARG A 214 -30.49 7.39 16.42
N GLU A 215 -29.36 6.80 16.81
CA GLU A 215 -29.23 6.03 18.04
C GLU A 215 -27.76 5.92 18.42
N VAL A 216 -27.43 6.14 19.70
CA VAL A 216 -26.04 6.10 20.21
C VAL A 216 -25.37 4.74 19.96
N THR A 217 -26.14 3.65 19.89
CA THR A 217 -25.63 2.29 19.69
C THR A 217 -25.47 1.92 18.21
N LEU A 218 -26.06 2.68 17.29
CA LEU A 218 -26.13 2.31 15.87
C LEU A 218 -24.75 2.22 15.20
N PRO A 219 -23.77 3.11 15.45
CA PRO A 219 -22.39 2.92 14.97
C PRO A 219 -21.78 1.58 15.41
N ARG A 220 -22.04 1.14 16.64
CA ARG A 220 -21.57 -0.16 17.15
C ARG A 220 -22.26 -1.31 16.43
N ARG A 221 -23.58 -1.22 16.22
CA ARG A 221 -24.32 -2.23 15.46
C ARG A 221 -23.80 -2.35 14.03
N VAL A 222 -23.54 -1.24 13.35
CA VAL A 222 -22.98 -1.24 11.99
C VAL A 222 -21.57 -1.83 11.97
N ALA A 223 -20.73 -1.52 12.95
CA ALA A 223 -19.41 -2.14 13.11
C ALA A 223 -19.54 -3.66 13.31
N LEU A 224 -20.36 -4.11 14.25
CA LEU A 224 -20.62 -5.54 14.52
C LEU A 224 -21.06 -6.29 13.26
N VAL A 225 -22.07 -5.76 12.57
CA VAL A 225 -22.60 -6.36 11.34
C VAL A 225 -21.53 -6.43 10.26
N THR A 226 -20.68 -5.40 10.14
CA THR A 226 -19.56 -5.41 9.20
C THR A 226 -18.54 -6.52 9.52
N ILE A 227 -18.24 -6.74 10.80
CA ILE A 227 -17.38 -7.85 11.25
C ILE A 227 -18.02 -9.20 10.98
N GLN A 228 -19.30 -9.36 11.26
CA GLN A 228 -20.05 -10.58 10.95
C GLN A 228 -20.12 -10.84 9.43
N ARG A 229 -20.10 -9.81 8.57
CA ARG A 229 -19.98 -9.99 7.12
C ARG A 229 -18.60 -10.53 6.71
N LEU A 230 -17.52 -10.20 7.42
CA LEU A 230 -16.22 -10.85 7.22
C LEU A 230 -16.28 -12.35 7.55
N ASP A 231 -17.04 -12.72 8.59
CA ASP A 231 -17.33 -14.12 8.90
C ASP A 231 -18.16 -14.80 7.82
N ALA A 232 -19.20 -14.14 7.28
CA ALA A 232 -19.97 -14.69 6.18
C ALA A 232 -19.08 -14.98 4.95
N ALA A 233 -18.15 -14.09 4.62
CA ALA A 233 -17.16 -14.32 3.56
C ALA A 233 -16.27 -15.54 3.86
N ARG A 234 -15.78 -15.64 5.10
CA ARG A 234 -14.98 -16.76 5.59
C ARG A 234 -15.76 -18.08 5.51
N PHE A 235 -16.98 -18.13 6.02
CA PHE A 235 -17.82 -19.33 5.98
C PHE A 235 -18.18 -19.75 4.56
N ALA A 236 -18.46 -18.79 3.67
CA ALA A 236 -18.72 -19.08 2.26
C ALA A 236 -17.52 -19.76 1.57
N LEU A 237 -16.30 -19.32 1.90
CA LEU A 237 -15.06 -19.92 1.40
C LEU A 237 -14.76 -21.28 2.04
N MET A 238 -14.89 -21.36 3.37
CA MET A 238 -14.61 -22.57 4.17
C MET A 238 -15.71 -23.63 4.03
N GLY A 239 -16.75 -23.34 3.26
CA GLY A 239 -17.95 -24.16 3.13
C GLY A 239 -17.61 -25.63 2.96
N ARG A 240 -18.16 -26.44 3.88
CA ARG A 240 -17.85 -27.86 4.09
C ARG A 240 -17.69 -28.61 2.78
N GLU A 241 -16.60 -29.38 2.71
CA GLU A 241 -16.26 -30.37 1.68
C GLU A 241 -17.52 -30.91 0.98
N GLY A 242 -17.89 -30.30 -0.16
CA GLY A 242 -18.92 -30.80 -1.06
C GLY A 242 -20.31 -30.16 -1.05
N ARG A 243 -20.62 -29.10 -0.28
CA ARG A 243 -21.97 -28.47 -0.32
C ARG A 243 -22.05 -26.97 -0.60
N SER A 244 -20.97 -26.21 -0.51
CA SER A 244 -21.03 -24.77 -0.83
C SER A 244 -21.11 -24.55 -2.34
N ARG A 245 -22.11 -23.79 -2.80
CA ARG A 245 -22.21 -23.36 -4.20
C ARG A 245 -21.40 -22.10 -4.48
N VAL A 246 -20.83 -21.47 -3.46
CA VAL A 246 -20.06 -20.23 -3.60
C VAL A 246 -18.70 -20.55 -4.22
N SER A 247 -18.41 -19.95 -5.38
CA SER A 247 -17.06 -20.03 -5.94
C SER A 247 -16.08 -19.23 -5.05
N PRO A 248 -14.82 -19.68 -4.92
CA PRO A 248 -13.80 -18.91 -4.18
C PRO A 248 -13.65 -17.47 -4.68
N GLU A 249 -13.87 -17.25 -5.98
CA GLU A 249 -13.89 -15.91 -6.60
C GLU A 249 -14.99 -15.01 -6.04
N SER A 250 -16.22 -15.52 -5.95
CA SER A 250 -17.35 -14.77 -5.40
C SER A 250 -17.13 -14.45 -3.92
N ALA A 251 -16.58 -15.39 -3.15
CA ALA A 251 -16.23 -15.16 -1.74
C ALA A 251 -15.14 -14.09 -1.58
N LEU A 252 -14.09 -14.11 -2.42
CA LEU A 252 -13.03 -13.11 -2.43
C LEU A 252 -13.53 -11.73 -2.86
N ARG A 253 -14.34 -11.64 -3.91
CA ARG A 253 -14.95 -10.38 -4.37
C ARG A 253 -15.83 -9.77 -3.28
N TYR A 254 -16.60 -10.60 -2.59
CA TYR A 254 -17.41 -10.19 -1.46
C TYR A 254 -16.52 -9.70 -0.30
N LEU A 255 -15.49 -10.46 0.09
CA LEU A 255 -14.53 -10.07 1.12
C LEU A 255 -13.87 -8.72 0.81
N ARG A 256 -13.36 -8.56 -0.41
CA ARG A 256 -12.72 -7.32 -0.88
C ARG A 256 -13.65 -6.12 -0.71
N SER A 257 -14.91 -6.29 -1.11
CA SER A 257 -15.92 -5.23 -1.04
C SER A 257 -16.24 -4.87 0.41
N VAL A 258 -16.32 -5.87 1.31
CA VAL A 258 -16.53 -5.61 2.76
C VAL A 258 -15.31 -4.88 3.34
N LEU A 259 -14.09 -5.30 2.99
CA LEU A 259 -12.87 -4.63 3.43
C LEU A 259 -12.80 -3.18 2.95
N LEU A 260 -13.28 -2.87 1.74
CA LEU A 260 -13.36 -1.49 1.25
C LEU A 260 -14.28 -0.65 2.12
N VAL A 261 -15.45 -1.16 2.48
CA VAL A 261 -16.36 -0.51 3.41
C VAL A 261 -15.70 -0.30 4.77
N VAL A 262 -15.00 -1.31 5.31
CA VAL A 262 -14.27 -1.15 6.59
C VAL A 262 -13.22 -0.05 6.46
N ASN A 263 -12.37 -0.10 5.43
CA ASN A 263 -11.30 0.86 5.21
C ASN A 263 -11.83 2.28 5.13
N LYS A 264 -12.99 2.49 4.49
CA LYS A 264 -13.65 3.79 4.47
C LYS A 264 -14.15 4.14 5.86
N LEU A 265 -15.01 3.34 6.48
CA LEU A 265 -15.63 3.69 7.75
C LEU A 265 -14.60 3.95 8.88
N VAL A 266 -13.49 3.22 8.96
CA VAL A 266 -12.50 3.39 10.04
C VAL A 266 -11.66 4.67 9.92
N THR A 267 -11.75 5.43 8.82
CA THR A 267 -11.10 6.75 8.75
C THR A 267 -11.79 7.79 9.63
N ASP A 268 -13.08 7.63 9.95
CA ASP A 268 -13.78 8.49 10.89
C ASP A 268 -13.53 8.01 12.34
N PRO A 269 -13.09 8.88 13.26
CA PRO A 269 -12.78 8.49 14.64
C PRO A 269 -13.94 7.84 15.41
N ARG A 270 -15.18 8.22 15.14
CA ARG A 270 -16.38 7.69 15.83
C ARG A 270 -16.62 6.24 15.43
N MET A 271 -16.51 5.96 14.14
CA MET A 271 -16.62 4.61 13.60
C MET A 271 -15.42 3.76 13.99
N HIS A 272 -14.21 4.31 13.93
CA HIS A 272 -13.01 3.62 14.37
C HIS A 272 -13.16 3.07 15.80
N LYS A 273 -13.60 3.90 16.76
CA LYS A 273 -13.85 3.45 18.14
C LYS A 273 -14.92 2.34 18.22
N ALA A 274 -15.93 2.40 17.36
CA ALA A 274 -16.94 1.35 17.28
C ALA A 274 -16.37 0.03 16.74
N PHE A 275 -15.46 0.08 15.75
CA PHE A 275 -14.75 -1.08 15.21
C PHE A 275 -13.71 -1.66 16.18
N GLU A 276 -13.00 -0.80 16.92
CA GLU A 276 -12.03 -1.19 17.94
C GLU A 276 -12.68 -2.05 19.02
N PHE A 277 -13.91 -1.72 19.43
CA PHE A 277 -14.69 -2.51 20.40
C PHE A 277 -14.87 -3.99 19.98
N TYR A 278 -14.86 -4.27 18.67
CA TYR A 278 -15.00 -5.63 18.13
C TYR A 278 -13.69 -6.25 17.64
N SER A 279 -12.54 -5.67 18.02
CA SER A 279 -11.21 -6.16 17.62
C SER A 279 -11.09 -6.38 16.10
N TYR A 280 -11.63 -5.44 15.31
CA TYR A 280 -11.79 -5.60 13.86
C TYR A 280 -10.51 -5.99 13.13
N ALA A 281 -9.37 -5.42 13.53
CA ALA A 281 -8.08 -5.71 12.94
C ALA A 281 -7.75 -7.21 13.09
N HIS A 282 -7.92 -7.76 14.31
CA HIS A 282 -7.70 -9.19 14.57
C HIS A 282 -8.64 -10.04 13.73
N LYS A 283 -9.90 -9.61 13.59
CA LYS A 283 -10.87 -10.33 12.76
C LYS A 283 -10.45 -10.37 11.30
N ILE A 284 -10.13 -9.21 10.71
CA ILE A 284 -9.63 -9.09 9.34
C ILE A 284 -8.41 -9.99 9.13
N ALA A 285 -7.47 -9.94 10.07
CA ALA A 285 -6.27 -10.76 10.01
C ALA A 285 -6.57 -12.25 10.02
N SER A 286 -7.46 -12.69 10.91
CA SER A 286 -7.88 -14.08 11.01
C SER A 286 -8.58 -14.56 9.73
N THR A 287 -9.52 -13.76 9.20
CA THR A 287 -10.23 -14.05 7.95
C THR A 287 -9.25 -14.15 6.79
N LEU A 288 -8.35 -13.18 6.61
CA LEU A 288 -7.35 -13.23 5.54
C LEU A 288 -6.45 -14.46 5.66
N ARG A 289 -5.99 -14.81 6.86
CA ARG A 289 -5.19 -16.02 7.08
C ARG A 289 -5.94 -17.29 6.65
N ASP A 290 -7.21 -17.43 6.99
CA ASP A 290 -7.99 -18.60 6.58
C ASP A 290 -8.18 -18.64 5.05
N PHE A 291 -8.38 -17.48 4.43
CA PHE A 291 -8.40 -17.37 2.97
C PHE A 291 -7.07 -17.82 2.34
N LEU A 292 -5.94 -17.39 2.91
CA LEU A 292 -4.60 -17.82 2.46
C LEU A 292 -4.45 -19.34 2.60
N GLU A 293 -4.92 -19.95 3.69
CA GLU A 293 -4.83 -21.40 3.90
C GLU A 293 -5.71 -22.21 2.94
N VAL A 294 -6.93 -21.75 2.65
CA VAL A 294 -7.76 -22.37 1.60
C VAL A 294 -7.07 -22.26 0.25
N LEU A 295 -6.54 -21.07 -0.07
CA LEU A 295 -5.87 -20.83 -1.34
C LEU A 295 -4.57 -21.63 -1.49
N LYS A 296 -3.83 -21.90 -0.42
CA LYS A 296 -2.67 -22.80 -0.45
C LYS A 296 -3.04 -24.24 -0.80
N LYS A 297 -4.18 -24.73 -0.30
CA LYS A 297 -4.64 -26.11 -0.54
C LYS A 297 -5.22 -26.31 -1.93
N SER A 298 -5.77 -25.25 -2.49
CA SER A 298 -6.37 -25.25 -3.81
C SER A 298 -5.33 -24.84 -4.86
N SER A 299 -5.27 -25.46 -6.03
CA SER A 299 -4.41 -25.05 -7.15
C SER A 299 -4.82 -23.70 -7.79
N LEU A 300 -5.30 -22.76 -6.98
CA LEU A 300 -6.01 -21.55 -7.38
C LEU A 300 -5.09 -20.33 -7.44
N GLY A 301 -3.91 -20.47 -8.04
CA GLY A 301 -3.00 -19.33 -8.32
C GLY A 301 -3.71 -18.16 -9.04
N ARG A 302 -4.76 -18.47 -9.81
CA ARG A 302 -5.62 -17.48 -10.49
C ARG A 302 -6.30 -16.46 -9.57
N TYR A 303 -6.46 -16.75 -8.28
CA TYR A 303 -7.14 -15.86 -7.32
C TYR A 303 -6.20 -14.98 -6.50
N ALA A 304 -4.89 -15.10 -6.68
CA ALA A 304 -3.93 -14.29 -5.93
C ALA A 304 -4.12 -12.78 -6.18
N TYR A 305 -4.58 -12.35 -7.37
CA TYR A 305 -4.88 -10.95 -7.66
C TYR A 305 -5.93 -10.37 -6.69
N GLU A 306 -7.07 -11.05 -6.57
CA GLU A 306 -8.18 -10.60 -5.73
C GLU A 306 -7.81 -10.63 -4.25
N LEU A 307 -7.03 -11.63 -3.84
CA LEU A 307 -6.49 -11.72 -2.49
C LEU A 307 -5.52 -10.57 -2.19
N CYS A 308 -4.61 -10.22 -3.11
CA CYS A 308 -3.73 -9.07 -2.96
C CYS A 308 -4.55 -7.78 -2.84
N GLY A 309 -5.61 -7.64 -3.65
CA GLY A 309 -6.58 -6.57 -3.51
C GLY A 309 -7.20 -6.50 -2.11
N CYS A 310 -7.62 -7.64 -1.54
CA CYS A 310 -8.13 -7.72 -0.17
C CYS A 310 -7.07 -7.27 0.84
N VAL A 311 -5.85 -7.78 0.73
CA VAL A 311 -4.78 -7.49 1.70
C VAL A 311 -4.37 -6.02 1.64
N ARG A 312 -4.28 -5.41 0.45
CA ARG A 312 -4.00 -3.98 0.29
C ARG A 312 -5.03 -3.12 1.01
N VAL A 313 -6.31 -3.44 0.82
CA VAL A 313 -7.41 -2.71 1.46
C VAL A 313 -7.42 -2.92 2.97
N ALA A 314 -7.18 -4.15 3.43
CA ALA A 314 -7.07 -4.48 4.84
C ALA A 314 -5.92 -3.76 5.53
N LEU A 315 -4.75 -3.68 4.88
CA LEU A 315 -3.62 -2.92 5.40
C LEU A 315 -3.96 -1.44 5.51
N GLY A 316 -4.66 -0.85 4.54
CA GLY A 316 -5.21 0.51 4.68
C GLY A 316 -6.04 0.67 5.94
N ALA A 317 -7.00 -0.24 6.17
CA ALA A 317 -7.90 -0.17 7.31
C ALA A 317 -7.19 -0.36 8.67
N ILE A 318 -6.12 -1.15 8.71
CA ILE A 318 -5.35 -1.42 9.92
C ILE A 318 -4.33 -0.31 10.18
N LEU A 319 -3.68 0.22 9.15
CA LEU A 319 -2.63 1.24 9.30
C LEU A 319 -3.18 2.64 9.63
N VAL A 320 -4.49 2.86 9.48
CA VAL A 320 -5.17 4.08 9.97
C VAL A 320 -5.09 4.22 11.50
N LEU A 321 -4.67 3.19 12.24
CA LEU A 321 -4.44 3.23 13.69
C LEU A 321 -3.33 4.23 14.05
N PRO A 322 -3.64 5.37 14.72
CA PRO A 322 -2.61 6.26 15.23
C PRO A 322 -1.79 5.51 16.30
N VAL A 323 -0.51 5.29 16.00
CA VAL A 323 0.43 4.55 16.85
C VAL A 323 0.51 5.14 18.27
N ASP A 324 0.21 6.44 18.40
CA ASP A 324 0.38 7.21 19.64
C ASP A 324 -0.80 7.09 20.63
N ASN A 325 -1.94 6.51 20.25
CA ASN A 325 -3.15 6.43 21.10
C ASN A 325 -3.44 5.04 21.70
N LEU A 326 -2.51 4.09 21.59
CA LEU A 326 -2.71 2.75 22.17
C LEU A 326 -2.51 2.79 23.69
N PRO A 327 -3.52 2.43 24.52
CA PRO A 327 -3.37 2.40 25.96
C PRO A 327 -2.29 1.39 26.35
N TYR A 328 -1.20 1.88 26.94
CA TYR A 328 -0.11 1.06 27.46
C TYR A 328 -0.58 0.35 28.74
N ASN A 329 -1.29 -0.77 28.58
CA ASN A 329 -1.78 -1.54 29.72
C ASN A 329 -0.61 -2.27 30.39
N ARG A 330 -0.27 -1.88 31.62
CA ARG A 330 0.97 -2.28 32.32
C ARG A 330 0.83 -3.53 33.21
N GLY A 331 -0.25 -4.30 33.12
CA GLY A 331 -0.45 -5.47 33.98
C GLY A 331 -1.27 -6.57 33.31
N GLY A 332 -0.60 -7.63 32.84
CA GLY A 332 -1.24 -8.84 32.28
C GLY A 332 -0.21 -9.83 31.74
N ASN A 333 -0.41 -11.12 31.99
CA ASN A 333 0.53 -12.21 31.71
C ASN A 333 0.94 -12.36 30.22
N LEU A 334 2.23 -12.63 30.01
CA LEU A 334 3.04 -12.31 28.82
C LEU A 334 2.92 -13.21 27.56
N ALA A 335 2.02 -14.20 27.50
CA ALA A 335 2.02 -15.15 26.38
C ALA A 335 0.93 -14.93 25.33
N VAL A 336 -0.23 -14.35 25.70
CA VAL A 336 -1.37 -14.18 24.77
C VAL A 336 -1.53 -12.74 24.27
N ASP A 337 -0.95 -11.76 24.97
CA ASP A 337 -1.11 -10.32 24.65
C ASP A 337 -0.23 -9.80 23.51
N ASN A 338 0.70 -10.59 22.99
CA ASN A 338 1.59 -10.11 21.92
C ASN A 338 0.86 -9.87 20.58
N PHE A 339 -0.29 -10.52 20.32
CA PHE A 339 -1.06 -10.30 19.10
C PHE A 339 -2.11 -9.19 19.20
N ASN A 340 -2.37 -8.66 20.40
CA ASN A 340 -3.36 -7.59 20.61
C ASN A 340 -2.85 -6.21 20.23
N ARG A 341 -1.55 -6.07 19.92
CA ARG A 341 -0.98 -4.81 19.42
C ARG A 341 -1.17 -4.73 17.91
N PRO A 342 -1.81 -3.66 17.38
CA PRO A 342 -1.99 -3.48 15.94
C PRO A 342 -0.70 -3.58 15.13
N HIS A 343 0.41 -3.13 15.69
CA HIS A 343 1.73 -3.25 15.06
C HIS A 343 2.17 -4.71 14.90
N ASN A 344 2.00 -5.53 15.94
CA ASN A 344 2.36 -6.95 15.90
C ASN A 344 1.41 -7.74 14.99
N LEU A 345 0.15 -7.30 14.91
CA LEU A 345 -0.83 -7.86 13.99
C LEU A 345 -0.54 -7.48 12.53
N ALA A 346 -0.16 -6.23 12.26
CA ALA A 346 0.29 -5.79 10.95
C ALA A 346 1.55 -6.55 10.53
N LEU A 347 2.49 -6.77 11.45
CA LEU A 347 3.66 -7.63 11.26
C LEU A 347 3.28 -9.09 11.01
N ALA A 348 2.31 -9.65 11.73
CA ALA A 348 1.85 -11.03 11.54
C ALA A 348 1.10 -11.20 10.20
N LEU A 349 0.32 -10.20 9.78
CA LEU A 349 -0.32 -10.15 8.48
C LEU A 349 0.69 -10.00 7.36
N ALA A 350 1.68 -9.12 7.53
CA ALA A 350 2.81 -8.99 6.62
C ALA A 350 3.57 -10.33 6.52
N HIS A 351 3.80 -11.01 7.64
CA HIS A 351 4.45 -12.33 7.66
C HIS A 351 3.62 -13.40 6.95
N GLY A 352 2.30 -13.47 7.19
CA GLY A 352 1.40 -14.39 6.49
C GLY A 352 1.28 -14.09 4.99
N LEU A 353 1.22 -12.81 4.63
CA LEU A 353 1.24 -12.34 3.24
C LEU A 353 2.56 -12.72 2.58
N MET A 354 3.69 -12.47 3.21
CA MET A 354 5.01 -12.82 2.70
C MET A 354 5.19 -14.33 2.56
N GLY A 355 4.73 -15.12 3.53
CA GLY A 355 4.71 -16.57 3.41
C GLY A 355 3.88 -17.05 2.21
N THR A 356 2.74 -16.40 1.94
CA THR A 356 1.92 -16.70 0.75
C THR A 356 2.55 -16.19 -0.54
N ILE A 357 3.20 -15.02 -0.55
CA ILE A 357 3.95 -14.49 -1.70
C ILE A 357 5.08 -15.45 -2.05
N ILE A 358 5.88 -15.87 -1.06
CA ILE A 358 6.95 -16.86 -1.21
C ILE A 358 6.38 -18.20 -1.70
N SER A 359 5.26 -18.65 -1.14
CA SER A 359 4.58 -19.87 -1.58
C SER A 359 4.12 -19.77 -3.03
N LEU A 360 3.50 -18.65 -3.43
CA LEU A 360 3.07 -18.35 -4.79
C LEU A 360 4.25 -18.34 -5.75
N ILE A 361 5.34 -17.67 -5.40
CA ILE A 361 6.58 -17.67 -6.21
C ILE A 361 7.10 -19.09 -6.39
N LYS A 362 7.11 -19.90 -5.32
CA LYS A 362 7.53 -21.30 -5.36
C LYS A 362 6.62 -22.14 -6.27
N THR A 363 5.29 -22.04 -6.16
CA THR A 363 4.36 -22.79 -7.03
C THR A 363 4.37 -22.31 -8.48
N CYS A 364 4.53 -21.01 -8.73
CA CYS A 364 4.65 -20.47 -10.09
C CYS A 364 5.93 -20.97 -10.79
N GLY A 365 6.98 -21.29 -10.03
CA GLY A 365 8.26 -21.78 -10.55
C GLY A 365 8.36 -23.29 -10.76
N THR A 366 7.38 -24.09 -10.32
CA THR A 366 7.43 -25.56 -10.41
C THR A 366 6.49 -26.17 -11.45
N ASP A 367 5.50 -25.41 -11.95
CA ASP A 367 4.43 -25.95 -12.80
C ASP A 367 4.25 -25.13 -14.09
N VAL A 368 5.23 -25.20 -15.00
CA VAL A 368 5.21 -24.49 -16.31
C VAL A 368 4.56 -25.33 -17.42
N GLY A 369 3.75 -26.35 -17.06
CA GLY A 369 2.94 -27.10 -18.03
C GLY A 369 1.66 -26.38 -18.46
N GLY A 370 1.28 -25.29 -17.80
CA GLY A 370 0.07 -24.51 -18.08
C GLY A 370 0.26 -23.48 -19.19
N GLY A 371 -0.79 -23.24 -19.99
CA GLY A 371 -0.77 -22.32 -21.13
C GLY A 371 -0.42 -20.87 -20.75
N THR A 372 -0.11 -20.05 -21.76
CA THR A 372 0.37 -18.66 -21.66
C THR A 372 -0.48 -17.72 -20.79
N SER A 373 -1.76 -18.05 -20.54
CA SER A 373 -2.65 -17.26 -19.69
C SER A 373 -2.29 -17.31 -18.19
N ASP A 374 -1.76 -18.42 -17.69
CA ASP A 374 -1.50 -18.61 -16.25
C ASP A 374 -0.20 -17.91 -15.82
N VAL A 375 0.81 -17.96 -16.70
CA VAL A 375 2.07 -17.18 -16.59
C VAL A 375 1.75 -15.70 -16.45
N ASP A 376 0.74 -15.24 -17.19
CA ASP A 376 0.36 -13.85 -17.21
C ASP A 376 -0.31 -13.39 -15.91
N ILE A 377 -1.23 -14.19 -15.37
CA ILE A 377 -1.91 -13.91 -14.11
C ILE A 377 -0.91 -13.89 -12.95
N ASN A 378 -0.02 -14.89 -12.89
CA ASN A 378 1.04 -14.97 -11.87
C ASN A 378 1.96 -13.76 -11.92
N ALA A 379 2.22 -13.24 -13.12
CA ALA A 379 3.04 -12.06 -13.26
C ALA A 379 2.40 -10.78 -12.69
N ARG A 380 1.12 -10.55 -12.98
CA ARG A 380 0.41 -9.38 -12.42
C ARG A 380 0.31 -9.46 -10.90
N ASN A 381 0.13 -10.68 -10.37
CA ASN A 381 0.08 -10.92 -8.92
C ASN A 381 1.40 -10.57 -8.25
N LEU A 382 2.53 -11.02 -8.82
CA LEU A 382 3.85 -10.70 -8.27
C LEU A 382 4.15 -9.19 -8.32
N ALA A 383 3.87 -8.52 -9.45
CA ALA A 383 4.03 -7.07 -9.55
C ALA A 383 3.20 -6.32 -8.48
N THR A 384 1.94 -6.73 -8.28
CA THR A 384 1.06 -6.13 -7.25
C THR A 384 1.61 -6.37 -5.84
N CYS A 385 2.14 -7.56 -5.56
CA CYS A 385 2.80 -7.87 -4.29
C CYS A 385 4.05 -7.00 -4.04
N LEU A 386 4.85 -6.77 -5.09
CA LEU A 386 6.05 -5.93 -5.02
C LEU A 386 5.69 -4.46 -4.78
N GLU A 387 4.70 -3.91 -5.48
CA GLU A 387 4.16 -2.57 -5.23
C GLU A 387 3.65 -2.41 -3.78
N MET A 388 3.03 -3.45 -3.22
CA MET A 388 2.58 -3.43 -1.82
C MET A 388 3.74 -3.40 -0.82
N LEU A 389 4.89 -3.99 -1.17
CA LEU A 389 6.08 -4.00 -0.34
C LEU A 389 6.82 -2.66 -0.36
N GLU A 390 6.76 -1.91 -1.46
CA GLU A 390 7.34 -0.56 -1.55
C GLU A 390 6.70 0.45 -0.59
N ILE A 391 5.45 0.25 -0.16
CA ILE A 391 4.65 1.36 0.35
C ILE A 391 4.83 1.68 1.84
N ASN A 392 4.98 0.76 2.82
CA ASN A 392 4.92 1.22 4.25
C ASN A 392 5.40 0.26 5.37
N LEU A 393 6.21 -0.77 5.11
CA LEU A 393 6.61 -1.69 6.19
C LEU A 393 7.90 -1.27 6.92
N PRO A 394 8.03 -1.56 8.23
CA PRO A 394 9.32 -1.50 8.92
C PRO A 394 10.23 -2.59 8.35
N TRP A 395 11.00 -2.21 7.33
CA TRP A 395 11.84 -3.10 6.52
C TRP A 395 12.74 -4.01 7.34
N LYS A 396 13.32 -3.55 8.46
CA LYS A 396 14.27 -4.38 9.24
C LYS A 396 13.70 -5.74 9.66
N SER A 397 12.48 -5.78 10.22
CA SER A 397 11.89 -7.04 10.71
C SER A 397 11.47 -7.96 9.58
N VAL A 398 11.01 -7.40 8.46
CA VAL A 398 10.62 -8.15 7.26
C VAL A 398 11.86 -8.71 6.57
N LEU A 399 12.90 -7.88 6.38
CA LEU A 399 14.17 -8.26 5.74
C LEU A 399 14.93 -9.32 6.54
N LEU A 400 15.03 -9.20 7.87
CA LEU A 400 15.68 -10.21 8.72
C LEU A 400 14.96 -11.56 8.73
N GLN A 401 13.65 -11.59 8.50
CA GLN A 401 12.88 -12.85 8.36
C GLN A 401 12.96 -13.43 6.94
N LEU A 402 13.22 -12.58 5.95
CA LEU A 402 13.50 -13.00 4.59
C LEU A 402 14.92 -13.54 4.41
N GLN A 403 15.87 -13.05 5.20
CA GLN A 403 17.28 -13.41 5.16
C GLN A 403 17.52 -14.92 5.08
N PRO A 404 16.88 -15.82 5.86
CA PRO A 404 17.10 -17.27 5.73
C PRO A 404 16.63 -17.88 4.39
N ASN A 405 15.75 -17.21 3.65
CA ASN A 405 15.33 -17.66 2.31
C ASN A 405 16.31 -17.24 1.21
N PHE A 406 17.16 -16.25 1.50
CA PHE A 406 18.21 -15.74 0.61
C PHE A 406 19.60 -16.23 1.01
N GLU A 407 19.83 -16.52 2.29
CA GLU A 407 21.06 -17.11 2.82
C GLU A 407 21.23 -18.54 2.30
N GLY A 408 22.32 -18.78 1.59
CA GLY A 408 22.67 -20.08 1.01
C GLY A 408 22.23 -20.27 -0.44
N GLN A 409 21.40 -19.41 -1.01
CA GLN A 409 21.23 -19.36 -2.47
C GLN A 409 22.45 -18.66 -3.06
N SER A 410 23.28 -19.42 -3.78
CA SER A 410 24.30 -18.78 -4.61
C SER A 410 23.61 -17.85 -5.62
N GLU A 411 24.24 -16.76 -6.01
CA GLU A 411 23.67 -15.83 -7.01
C GLU A 411 23.31 -16.56 -8.31
N PHE A 412 24.03 -17.63 -8.64
CA PHE A 412 23.70 -18.54 -9.73
C PHE A 412 22.32 -19.21 -9.55
N GLU A 413 21.91 -19.58 -8.34
CA GLU A 413 20.57 -20.10 -8.04
C GLU A 413 19.49 -19.01 -8.02
N ALA A 414 19.85 -17.79 -7.59
CA ALA A 414 18.98 -16.62 -7.74
C ALA A 414 18.76 -16.28 -9.22
N GLU A 415 19.79 -16.35 -10.06
CA GLU A 415 19.70 -16.12 -11.51
C GLU A 415 18.94 -17.25 -12.22
N LYS A 416 19.11 -18.51 -11.78
CA LYS A 416 18.34 -19.67 -12.26
C LYS A 416 16.86 -19.60 -11.88
N SER A 417 16.53 -18.99 -10.73
CA SER A 417 15.15 -18.71 -10.34
C SER A 417 14.58 -17.49 -11.06
N ILE A 418 15.38 -16.47 -11.37
CA ILE A 418 15.05 -15.34 -12.26
C ILE A 418 14.74 -15.82 -13.69
N GLY A 419 15.43 -16.85 -14.19
CA GLY A 419 15.12 -17.49 -15.47
C GLY A 419 13.74 -18.14 -15.52
N ARG A 420 13.14 -18.44 -14.35
CA ARG A 420 11.76 -18.95 -14.20
C ARG A 420 10.73 -17.85 -13.98
N VAL A 421 11.16 -16.62 -13.76
CA VAL A 421 10.29 -15.44 -13.67
C VAL A 421 9.92 -15.00 -15.09
N PRO A 422 8.64 -14.72 -15.39
CA PRO A 422 8.22 -14.23 -16.70
C PRO A 422 9.04 -13.00 -17.10
N GLU A 423 9.47 -12.92 -18.36
CA GLU A 423 10.43 -11.90 -18.84
C GLU A 423 10.01 -10.46 -18.51
N ARG A 424 8.71 -10.18 -18.60
CA ARG A 424 8.09 -8.89 -18.25
C ARG A 424 8.22 -8.48 -16.77
N LEU A 425 8.49 -9.43 -15.87
CA LEU A 425 8.71 -9.19 -14.45
C LEU A 425 10.16 -9.30 -14.04
N ARG A 426 11.01 -9.80 -14.93
CA ARG A 426 12.41 -10.06 -14.63
C ARG A 426 13.09 -8.80 -14.10
N GLU A 427 12.80 -7.65 -14.70
CA GLU A 427 13.35 -6.35 -14.28
C GLU A 427 12.77 -5.87 -12.94
N ALA A 428 11.48 -6.02 -12.69
CA ALA A 428 10.87 -5.63 -11.41
C ALA A 428 11.37 -6.52 -10.25
N TRP A 429 11.44 -7.83 -10.48
CA TRP A 429 11.97 -8.79 -9.50
C TRP A 429 13.46 -8.57 -9.24
N LYS A 430 14.24 -8.33 -10.30
CA LYS A 430 15.66 -8.00 -10.20
C LYS A 430 15.86 -6.71 -9.40
N SER A 431 15.09 -5.67 -9.70
CA SER A 431 15.13 -4.39 -8.97
C SER A 431 14.78 -4.57 -7.49
N PHE A 432 13.73 -5.33 -7.19
CA PHE A 432 13.35 -5.65 -5.81
C PHE A 432 14.43 -6.46 -5.09
N ASN A 433 14.96 -7.50 -5.72
CA ASN A 433 15.98 -8.36 -5.11
C ASN A 433 17.27 -7.58 -4.84
N ILE A 434 17.70 -6.74 -5.79
CA ILE A 434 18.82 -5.81 -5.61
C ILE A 434 18.53 -4.87 -4.45
N ALA A 435 17.37 -4.22 -4.42
CA ALA A 435 17.02 -3.30 -3.34
C ALA A 435 17.01 -4.02 -1.98
N VAL A 436 16.45 -5.22 -1.89
CA VAL A 436 16.44 -6.04 -0.66
C VAL A 436 17.86 -6.39 -0.20
N HIS A 437 18.72 -6.86 -1.10
CA HIS A 437 20.11 -7.20 -0.78
C HIS A 437 20.94 -5.96 -0.42
N GLU A 438 20.75 -4.84 -1.11
CA GLU A 438 21.40 -3.56 -0.77
C GLU A 438 20.97 -3.08 0.61
N HIS A 439 19.67 -3.14 0.91
CA HIS A 439 19.16 -2.76 2.23
C HIS A 439 19.75 -3.70 3.30
N LEU A 440 19.74 -5.01 3.09
CA LEU A 440 20.34 -6.00 4.00
C LEU A 440 21.83 -5.77 4.21
N ALA A 441 22.60 -5.55 3.14
CA ALA A 441 24.03 -5.23 3.23
C ALA A 441 24.27 -3.95 4.03
N VAL A 442 23.44 -2.93 3.84
CA VAL A 442 23.47 -1.71 4.66
C VAL A 442 23.12 -2.05 6.11
N TYR A 443 22.12 -2.88 6.39
CA TYR A 443 21.75 -3.30 7.76
C TYR A 443 22.84 -4.10 8.48
N ASP A 444 23.55 -4.98 7.78
CA ASP A 444 24.64 -5.78 8.35
C ASP A 444 25.84 -4.91 8.74
N VAL A 445 26.11 -3.88 7.94
CA VAL A 445 27.11 -2.84 8.28
C VAL A 445 26.54 -1.85 9.30
N TRP A 446 25.23 -1.59 9.27
CA TRP A 446 24.49 -0.67 10.12
C TRP A 446 23.91 -1.37 11.36
N ASP A 447 24.77 -1.75 12.29
CA ASP A 447 24.34 -2.24 13.62
C ASP A 447 23.85 -1.10 14.55
N GLY A 448 23.25 -0.04 13.98
CA GLY A 448 22.87 1.17 14.72
C GLY A 448 24.05 2.01 15.22
N ARG A 449 25.26 1.75 14.72
CA ARG A 449 26.54 2.33 15.20
C ARG A 449 27.03 3.55 14.41
N VAL A 450 26.30 4.01 13.40
CA VAL A 450 26.65 5.25 12.67
C VAL A 450 26.46 6.44 13.61
N ALA A 451 27.57 6.98 14.09
CA ALA A 451 27.59 8.14 14.97
C ALA A 451 27.26 9.39 14.14
N LEU A 452 26.02 9.85 14.25
CA LEU A 452 25.61 11.11 13.63
C LEU A 452 26.29 12.30 14.30
N CYS A 453 26.75 13.23 13.47
CA CYS A 453 27.24 14.55 13.87
C CYS A 453 26.83 15.59 12.83
N ASP A 454 26.15 16.65 13.25
CA ASP A 454 25.77 17.80 12.40
C ASP A 454 26.87 18.87 12.31
N ASN A 455 27.86 18.80 13.20
CA ASN A 455 29.02 19.67 13.13
C ASN A 455 29.87 19.27 11.91
N ILE A 456 29.80 20.06 10.83
CA ILE A 456 30.59 19.83 9.61
C ILE A 456 32.09 19.97 9.83
N GLN A 457 32.48 20.68 10.90
CA GLN A 457 33.87 20.82 11.34
C GLN A 457 34.29 19.70 12.30
N CYS A 458 33.42 18.71 12.57
CA CYS A 458 33.75 17.55 13.39
C CYS A 458 35.04 16.90 12.87
N GLN A 459 36.10 17.02 13.66
CA GLN A 459 37.40 16.43 13.37
C GLN A 459 37.54 15.04 13.98
N ARG A 460 36.44 14.38 14.37
CA ARG A 460 36.52 13.02 14.90
C ARG A 460 37.40 12.20 13.98
N ASP A 461 38.53 11.78 14.55
CA ASP A 461 39.46 10.95 13.85
C ASP A 461 38.76 9.62 13.61
N ALA A 462 38.70 9.23 12.34
CA ALA A 462 38.25 7.91 11.94
C ALA A 462 39.05 6.80 12.68
N LYS A 463 40.23 7.13 13.22
CA LYS A 463 41.02 6.29 14.13
C LYS A 463 40.26 5.86 15.39
N ARG A 464 39.46 6.71 16.04
CA ARG A 464 38.71 6.32 17.27
C ARG A 464 37.67 5.23 17.02
N THR A 465 37.20 5.09 15.79
CA THR A 465 36.25 4.03 15.39
C THR A 465 36.95 2.68 15.18
N LEU A 466 38.25 2.67 14.88
CA LEU A 466 39.05 1.45 14.63
C LEU A 466 39.86 0.99 15.85
N GLU A 467 40.32 1.89 16.71
CA GLU A 467 41.10 1.53 17.92
C GLU A 467 40.27 0.71 18.92
N HIS A 468 38.94 0.80 18.88
CA HIS A 468 38.03 -0.05 19.66
C HIS A 468 37.53 -1.30 18.88
N GLY A 469 38.07 -1.56 17.69
CA GLY A 469 37.59 -2.58 16.75
C GLY A 469 38.39 -3.88 16.68
N THR A 470 39.41 -4.09 17.53
CA THR A 470 40.08 -5.39 17.62
C THR A 470 39.17 -6.42 18.31
N LEU A 471 38.57 -7.26 17.48
CA LEU A 471 37.51 -8.23 17.72
C LEU A 471 37.83 -9.46 18.59
N ALA A 472 38.99 -9.57 19.23
CA ALA A 472 39.38 -10.88 19.76
C ALA A 472 38.96 -11.17 21.22
N SER A 473 38.77 -10.18 22.09
CA SER A 473 38.45 -10.51 23.49
C SER A 473 37.94 -9.31 24.30
N GLY A 474 36.62 -9.21 24.43
CA GLY A 474 35.97 -8.59 25.59
C GLY A 474 36.07 -7.07 25.72
N GLY A 475 35.16 -6.36 25.04
CA GLY A 475 34.80 -5.00 25.42
C GLY A 475 34.87 -4.01 24.26
N TRP A 476 33.89 -4.09 23.35
CA TRP A 476 33.53 -2.97 22.48
C TRP A 476 32.98 -1.85 23.37
N ALA A 477 33.89 -1.10 24.01
CA ALA A 477 33.55 0.04 24.84
C ALA A 477 32.71 1.01 23.99
N SER A 478 31.53 1.34 24.51
CA SER A 478 30.45 2.06 23.84
C SER A 478 30.96 3.23 22.99
N LEU A 479 30.76 3.16 21.66
CA LEU A 479 30.80 4.36 20.84
C LEU A 479 29.95 5.43 21.54
N PRO A 480 30.47 6.66 21.73
CA PRO A 480 29.74 7.70 22.44
C PRO A 480 28.41 7.93 21.72
N LYS A 481 27.32 7.65 22.44
CA LYS A 481 25.95 7.79 21.93
C LYS A 481 25.78 9.22 21.42
N SER A 482 25.36 9.37 20.17
CA SER A 482 25.03 10.68 19.63
C SER A 482 23.93 11.33 20.49
N LYS A 483 24.15 12.57 20.89
CA LYS A 483 23.24 13.38 21.69
C LYS A 483 22.44 14.31 20.78
N LYS A 484 21.14 14.43 21.00
CA LYS A 484 20.30 15.43 20.32
C LYS A 484 20.43 16.76 21.03
N CYS A 485 20.35 17.85 20.29
CA CYS A 485 20.15 19.16 20.91
C CYS A 485 18.82 19.19 21.68
N SER A 486 18.85 19.62 22.94
CA SER A 486 17.67 19.72 23.79
C SER A 486 16.67 20.79 23.32
N GLY A 487 17.12 21.80 22.58
CA GLY A 487 16.27 22.87 22.05
C GLY A 487 15.43 22.43 20.86
N CYS A 488 16.07 22.04 19.76
CA CYS A 488 15.39 21.72 18.51
C CYS A 488 15.08 20.24 18.32
N SER A 489 15.81 19.32 18.99
CA SER A 489 15.77 17.87 18.72
C SER A 489 16.10 17.42 17.28
N ALA A 490 16.32 18.36 16.34
CA ALA A 490 16.67 18.11 14.94
C ALA A 490 18.17 17.81 14.77
N PHE A 491 19.03 18.61 15.42
CA PHE A 491 20.47 18.47 15.33
C PHE A 491 20.98 17.39 16.29
N VAL A 492 21.92 16.60 15.80
CA VAL A 492 22.52 15.45 16.48
C VAL A 492 24.03 15.63 16.50
N TYR A 493 24.62 15.57 17.69
CA TYR A 493 26.05 15.72 17.88
C TYR A 493 26.63 14.48 18.47
N CYS A 494 27.86 14.24 18.09
CA CYS A 494 28.61 13.10 18.57
C CYS A 494 29.07 13.33 20.03
N GLY A 495 29.19 14.59 20.46
CA GLY A 495 29.52 15.01 21.83
C GLY A 495 29.27 16.50 22.04
N GLU A 496 29.43 16.97 23.28
CA GLU A 496 29.17 18.38 23.65
C GLU A 496 30.14 19.37 23.00
N ASP A 497 31.39 18.99 22.78
CA ASP A 497 32.37 19.86 22.13
C ASP A 497 31.98 20.17 20.68
N CYS A 498 31.52 19.15 19.94
CA CYS A 498 31.00 19.34 18.59
C CYS A 498 29.72 20.18 18.58
N GLN A 499 28.86 20.03 19.59
CA GLN A 499 27.69 20.89 19.74
C GLN A 499 28.12 22.34 19.99
N LYS A 500 29.06 22.62 20.90
CA LYS A 500 29.55 23.97 21.21
C LYS A 500 30.17 24.64 19.97
N GLN A 501 31.01 23.91 19.24
CA GLN A 501 31.64 24.42 18.02
C GLN A 501 30.59 24.81 16.96
N ASP A 502 29.65 23.91 16.67
CA ASP A 502 28.59 24.19 15.68
C ASP A 502 27.59 25.24 16.21
N TRP A 503 27.37 25.32 17.51
CA TRP A 503 26.51 26.32 18.15
C TRP A 503 26.99 27.74 17.85
N HIS A 504 28.28 28.00 18.07
CA HIS A 504 28.88 29.31 17.78
C HIS A 504 28.96 29.59 16.28
N ALA A 505 29.27 28.58 15.46
CA ALA A 505 29.40 28.77 14.01
C ALA A 505 28.05 29.01 13.31
N ARG A 506 27.01 28.24 13.66
CA ARG A 506 25.78 28.17 12.87
C ARG A 506 24.52 27.87 13.68
N HIS A 507 24.51 26.81 14.47
CA HIS A 507 23.28 26.23 15.01
C HIS A 507 22.51 27.20 15.93
N SER A 508 23.17 28.10 16.67
CA SER A 508 22.45 29.11 17.47
C SER A 508 21.43 29.93 16.66
N ARG A 509 21.72 30.20 15.38
CA ARG A 509 20.83 30.94 14.46
C ARG A 509 19.72 30.09 13.85
N GLU A 510 19.88 28.77 13.82
CA GLU A 510 18.97 27.82 13.19
C GLU A 510 18.08 27.07 14.20
N CYS A 511 18.49 27.00 15.47
CA CYS A 511 17.87 26.16 16.50
C CYS A 511 16.38 26.47 16.69
N SER A 512 16.00 27.75 16.75
CA SER A 512 14.60 28.17 16.93
C SER A 512 13.72 27.72 15.77
N ARG A 513 14.16 27.91 14.53
CA ARG A 513 13.44 27.48 13.33
C ARG A 513 13.36 25.96 13.24
N ALA A 514 14.48 25.27 13.44
CA ALA A 514 14.54 23.81 13.42
C ALA A 514 13.63 23.16 14.49
N ARG A 515 13.42 23.85 15.62
CA ARG A 515 12.44 23.42 16.63
C ARG A 515 11.01 23.47 16.11
N VAL A 516 10.63 24.57 15.44
CA VAL A 516 9.29 24.72 14.83
C VAL A 516 9.06 23.63 13.78
N ASP A 517 10.04 23.42 12.90
CA ASP A 517 9.97 22.39 11.86
C ASP A 517 9.83 20.98 12.48
N THR A 518 10.58 20.69 13.54
CA THR A 518 10.49 19.39 14.23
C THR A 518 9.12 19.17 14.87
N ILE A 519 8.52 20.22 15.45
CA ILE A 519 7.16 20.14 16.03
C ILE A 519 6.14 19.90 14.92
N ALA A 520 6.21 20.66 13.83
CA ALA A 520 5.33 20.50 12.68
C ALA A 520 5.44 19.09 12.06
N CYS A 521 6.66 18.60 11.80
CA CYS A 521 6.89 17.25 11.27
C CYS A 521 6.42 16.13 12.21
N ARG A 522 6.42 16.36 13.54
CA ARG A 522 5.87 15.39 14.51
C ARG A 522 4.34 15.42 14.56
N ALA A 523 3.72 16.57 14.27
CA ALA A 523 2.27 16.69 14.21
C ALA A 523 1.68 16.04 12.94
N THR A 524 2.45 15.97 11.86
CA THR A 524 2.04 15.34 10.61
C THR A 524 2.43 13.85 10.57
N PRO A 525 1.48 12.90 10.57
CA PRO A 525 1.78 11.47 10.48
C PRO A 525 2.66 11.14 9.27
N GLY A 526 3.74 10.39 9.50
CA GLY A 526 4.68 9.99 8.45
C GLY A 526 5.71 11.05 8.04
N ALA A 527 5.57 12.32 8.42
CA ALA A 527 6.49 13.40 8.03
C ALA A 527 7.77 13.48 8.90
N TYR A 528 7.84 12.72 10.00
CA TYR A 528 8.94 12.81 10.96
C TYR A 528 10.17 12.00 10.50
N TYR A 529 11.21 12.71 10.06
CA TYR A 529 12.52 12.10 9.79
C TYR A 529 13.35 11.96 11.06
N SER A 530 13.27 10.77 11.64
CA SER A 530 13.95 10.44 12.87
C SER A 530 15.48 10.35 12.69
N PRO A 531 16.27 10.62 13.75
CA PRO A 531 17.72 10.38 13.72
C PRO A 531 18.09 8.94 13.38
N ARG A 532 17.21 7.96 13.63
CA ARG A 532 17.44 6.57 13.23
C ARG A 532 17.35 6.39 11.72
N GLN A 533 16.31 6.95 11.07
CA GLN A 533 16.21 6.96 9.61
C GLN A 533 17.38 7.73 8.99
N ARG A 534 17.83 8.79 9.66
CA ARG A 534 19.03 9.53 9.24
C ARG A 534 20.31 8.72 9.31
N ALA A 535 20.54 8.01 10.41
CA ALA A 535 21.69 7.11 10.52
C ALA A 535 21.66 6.03 9.44
N TYR A 536 20.48 5.51 9.12
CA TYR A 536 20.29 4.57 8.02
C TYR A 536 20.65 5.18 6.66
N HIS A 537 20.10 6.35 6.29
CA HIS A 537 20.45 6.99 5.02
C HIS A 537 21.93 7.35 4.93
N VAL A 538 22.56 7.76 6.03
CA VAL A 538 24.01 8.01 6.04
C VAL A 538 24.79 6.73 5.77
N ALA A 539 24.41 5.61 6.40
CA ALA A 539 25.02 4.31 6.13
C ALA A 539 24.83 3.89 4.67
N PHE A 540 23.63 4.11 4.13
CA PHE A 540 23.29 3.83 2.75
C PHE A 540 24.17 4.63 1.77
N ILE A 541 24.31 5.94 1.99
CA ILE A 541 25.16 6.81 1.17
C ILE A 541 26.63 6.39 1.26
N GLU A 542 27.12 6.07 2.47
CA GLU A 542 28.48 5.58 2.68
C GLU A 542 28.74 4.29 1.91
N HIS A 543 27.80 3.33 1.98
CA HIS A 543 27.90 2.07 1.26
C HIS A 543 27.98 2.29 -0.26
N HIS A 544 27.04 3.03 -0.84
CA HIS A 544 27.01 3.29 -2.28
C HIS A 544 28.22 4.10 -2.76
N PHE A 545 28.69 5.07 -1.98
CA PHE A 545 29.88 5.84 -2.35
C PHE A 545 31.13 4.97 -2.40
N ASN A 546 31.33 4.09 -1.43
CA ASN A 546 32.44 3.14 -1.43
C ASN A 546 32.34 2.14 -2.59
N LEU A 547 31.14 1.64 -2.88
CA LEU A 547 30.89 0.76 -4.03
C LEU A 547 31.25 1.46 -5.36
N PHE A 548 30.79 2.69 -5.54
CA PHE A 548 31.10 3.49 -6.72
C PHE A 548 32.61 3.71 -6.90
N LEU A 549 33.34 4.01 -5.82
CA LEU A 549 34.78 4.15 -5.86
C LEU A 549 35.49 2.83 -6.17
N ALA A 550 35.04 1.71 -5.62
CA ALA A 550 35.57 0.40 -5.95
C ALA A 550 35.40 0.11 -7.45
N LEU A 551 34.23 0.39 -8.02
CA LEU A 551 33.99 0.25 -9.46
C LEU A 551 34.90 1.16 -10.29
N LEU A 552 35.06 2.43 -9.91
CA LEU A 552 35.96 3.35 -10.60
C LEU A 552 37.42 2.89 -10.57
N CYS A 553 37.89 2.39 -9.43
CA CYS A 553 39.23 1.84 -9.29
C CYS A 553 39.40 0.61 -10.19
N TYR A 554 38.43 -0.30 -10.20
CA TYR A 554 38.41 -1.47 -11.09
C TYR A 554 38.52 -1.06 -12.57
N TYR A 555 37.70 -0.10 -13.03
CA TYR A 555 37.73 0.38 -14.43
C TYR A 555 39.04 1.06 -14.82
N ARG A 556 39.75 1.66 -13.87
CA ARG A 556 41.04 2.31 -14.10
C ARG A 556 42.22 1.34 -14.00
N GLY A 557 41.95 0.05 -13.84
CA GLY A 557 43.00 -0.97 -13.62
C GLY A 557 43.74 -0.77 -12.30
N LEU A 558 43.15 -0.07 -11.33
CA LEU A 558 43.71 0.10 -9.99
C LEU A 558 43.35 -1.15 -9.17
N THR A 559 44.35 -1.73 -8.52
CA THR A 559 44.21 -2.97 -7.78
C THR A 559 43.41 -2.76 -6.48
N ILE A 560 42.37 -3.56 -6.26
CA ILE A 560 41.61 -3.64 -5.00
C ILE A 560 41.88 -5.03 -4.41
N LYS A 561 42.29 -5.11 -3.13
CA LYS A 561 42.38 -6.41 -2.45
C LYS A 561 40.96 -6.95 -2.22
N PRO A 562 40.64 -8.18 -2.67
CA PRO A 562 39.29 -8.73 -2.68
C PRO A 562 38.76 -9.15 -1.30
N ASP A 563 39.58 -9.12 -0.26
CA ASP A 563 39.32 -9.79 1.01
C ASP A 563 38.13 -9.20 1.82
N GLU A 564 37.56 -8.06 1.40
CA GLU A 564 36.41 -7.41 2.04
C GLU A 564 35.26 -7.01 1.09
N VAL A 565 35.43 -7.19 -0.22
CA VAL A 565 34.35 -6.90 -1.18
C VAL A 565 33.76 -8.24 -1.60
N ASN A 566 32.49 -8.49 -1.30
CA ASN A 566 31.80 -9.70 -1.72
C ASN A 566 32.00 -9.89 -3.25
N PRO A 567 32.81 -10.88 -3.68
CA PRO A 567 33.24 -10.97 -5.08
C PRO A 567 32.04 -11.19 -6.01
N THR A 568 31.05 -11.95 -5.53
CA THR A 568 29.78 -12.22 -6.22
C THR A 568 28.97 -10.93 -6.44
N PHE A 569 28.86 -10.06 -5.43
CA PHE A 569 28.14 -8.78 -5.57
C PHE A 569 28.82 -7.80 -6.55
N THR A 570 30.15 -7.77 -6.54
CA THR A 570 30.92 -6.92 -7.48
C THR A 570 30.74 -7.43 -8.91
N GLU A 571 30.78 -8.74 -9.10
CA GLU A 571 30.58 -9.39 -10.39
C GLU A 571 29.14 -9.19 -10.93
N ALA A 572 28.13 -9.19 -10.05
CA ALA A 572 26.72 -8.90 -10.35
C ALA A 572 26.50 -7.47 -10.86
N VAL A 573 27.04 -6.49 -10.14
CA VAL A 573 26.95 -5.06 -10.48
C VAL A 573 27.76 -4.77 -11.74
N LEU A 574 28.90 -5.43 -11.93
CA LEU A 574 29.71 -5.34 -13.14
C LEU A 574 29.05 -6.02 -14.36
N LYS A 575 28.40 -7.18 -14.17
CA LYS A 575 27.57 -7.85 -15.21
C LYS A 575 26.32 -7.05 -15.55
N TRP A 576 25.70 -6.40 -14.57
CA TRP A 576 24.54 -5.52 -14.75
C TRP A 576 24.91 -4.26 -15.51
N LEU A 577 26.08 -3.68 -15.22
CA LEU A 577 26.59 -2.54 -15.98
C LEU A 577 26.97 -2.98 -17.40
N TRP A 578 27.71 -4.08 -17.59
CA TRP A 578 28.33 -4.42 -18.88
C TRP A 578 28.21 -5.91 -19.26
N GLY A 579 27.09 -6.31 -19.85
CA GLY A 579 26.97 -7.61 -20.51
C GLY A 579 28.00 -7.80 -21.64
N GLY A 580 29.14 -8.42 -21.34
CA GLY A 580 30.03 -9.10 -22.29
C GLY A 580 31.47 -8.59 -22.35
N LEU A 581 32.39 -9.30 -21.67
CA LEU A 581 33.66 -9.84 -22.19
C LEU A 581 34.66 -10.17 -21.06
N GLY A 582 35.08 -11.44 -21.00
CA GLY A 582 36.42 -11.91 -20.61
C GLY A 582 36.89 -11.74 -19.16
N ALA A 583 37.04 -12.88 -18.45
CA ALA A 583 37.59 -12.96 -17.10
C ALA A 583 39.05 -12.45 -16.96
N PRO A 584 39.43 -11.75 -15.86
CA PRO A 584 40.81 -11.34 -15.62
C PRO A 584 41.55 -12.21 -14.59
N ARG A 585 42.85 -12.46 -14.86
CA ARG A 585 43.86 -12.96 -13.91
C ARG A 585 44.53 -11.79 -13.17
N VAL A 586 44.92 -12.00 -11.91
CA VAL A 586 45.22 -10.97 -10.89
C VAL A 586 46.74 -10.76 -10.67
N PHE A 587 47.20 -9.50 -10.49
CA PHE A 587 48.55 -9.14 -10.01
C PHE A 587 48.55 -7.86 -9.11
N TYR A 588 49.58 -7.70 -8.26
CA TYR A 588 49.74 -6.69 -7.19
C TYR A 588 50.61 -5.47 -7.54
N LEU A 589 50.45 -4.36 -6.77
CA LEU A 589 51.40 -3.24 -6.65
C LEU A 589 52.26 -3.42 -5.37
N ASP A 590 53.56 -3.63 -5.57
CA ASP A 590 54.59 -3.68 -4.53
C ASP A 590 55.08 -2.27 -4.18
N ARG A 591 55.32 -1.99 -2.90
CA ARG A 591 55.79 -0.71 -2.35
C ARG A 591 57.31 -0.63 -2.27
N GLU A 592 58.04 -1.71 -2.56
CA GLU A 592 59.49 -1.77 -2.39
C GLU A 592 60.23 -2.24 -3.65
N ARG A 593 60.40 -1.35 -4.64
CA ARG A 593 61.55 -1.37 -5.56
C ARG A 593 61.69 -0.04 -6.32
N PRO A 594 62.84 0.65 -6.24
CA PRO A 594 63.10 1.83 -7.05
C PRO A 594 63.40 1.40 -8.49
N THR A 595 62.56 1.79 -9.45
CA THR A 595 62.84 1.54 -10.86
C THR A 595 63.90 2.50 -11.37
N SER A 596 65.16 2.05 -11.32
CA SER A 596 66.19 2.54 -12.21
C SER A 596 65.94 2.00 -13.62
N VAL A 597 65.27 2.76 -14.48
CA VAL A 597 65.39 2.59 -15.94
C VAL A 597 65.55 3.98 -16.56
N GLN A 598 66.78 4.29 -16.93
CA GLN A 598 67.15 5.41 -17.77
C GLN A 598 66.51 5.30 -19.16
N ASN A 599 66.10 6.45 -19.68
CA ASN A 599 66.05 6.84 -21.10
C ASN A 599 65.39 5.88 -22.12
N LYS A 600 64.28 6.33 -22.69
CA LYS A 600 64.25 6.73 -24.10
C LYS A 600 63.19 7.81 -24.35
N LYS A 601 63.63 8.84 -25.07
CA LYS A 601 62.94 10.07 -25.47
C LYS A 601 61.58 9.82 -26.12
N GLY A 602 60.62 10.73 -25.88
CA GLY A 602 59.56 11.02 -26.85
C GLY A 602 58.23 11.47 -26.25
N ALA A 603 58.01 12.79 -26.26
CA ALA A 603 56.72 13.48 -26.32
C ALA A 603 55.67 13.20 -25.21
N PHE A 604 55.34 14.23 -24.42
CA PHE A 604 54.04 14.94 -24.50
C PHE A 604 54.04 16.12 -23.50
N ASN A 605 54.39 17.29 -24.01
CA ASN A 605 53.85 18.56 -23.52
C ASN A 605 52.63 18.85 -24.40
N GLY A 606 51.47 19.14 -23.81
CA GLY A 606 50.43 19.89 -24.51
C GLY A 606 48.97 19.47 -24.27
N ILE A 607 48.25 20.38 -23.61
CA ILE A 607 46.89 20.88 -23.92
C ILE A 607 45.68 19.99 -23.55
N CYS A 608 44.84 20.56 -22.64
CA CYS A 608 43.38 20.77 -22.71
C CYS A 608 42.86 20.86 -21.24
N GLU A 609 42.69 22.04 -20.64
CA GLU A 609 41.48 22.87 -20.79
C GLU A 609 40.42 22.22 -21.69
N GLY A 610 39.50 21.50 -21.06
CA GLY A 610 38.39 20.86 -21.74
C GLY A 610 37.32 20.51 -20.72
N GLY A 611 36.30 21.36 -20.64
CA GLY A 611 35.10 21.07 -19.87
C GLY A 611 34.47 19.76 -20.34
N TYR A 612 34.22 18.88 -19.39
CA TYR A 612 33.19 17.85 -19.56
C TYR A 612 31.95 18.33 -18.79
N PRO A 613 30.77 18.38 -19.45
CA PRO A 613 29.53 18.64 -18.75
C PRO A 613 29.26 17.47 -17.78
N PRO A 614 28.57 17.71 -16.66
CA PRO A 614 28.04 16.60 -15.87
C PRO A 614 27.14 15.78 -16.79
N GLN A 615 27.49 14.51 -17.01
CA GLN A 615 26.52 13.56 -17.53
C GLN A 615 25.47 13.38 -16.44
N LEU A 616 24.35 14.08 -16.66
CA LEU A 616 23.08 13.84 -16.02
C LEU A 616 22.69 12.37 -16.22
N LEU A 617 22.42 11.68 -15.11
CA LEU A 617 21.33 10.71 -15.09
C LEU A 617 20.04 11.52 -15.35
N ASN A 618 19.59 11.56 -16.61
CA ASN A 618 18.32 12.17 -17.02
C ASN A 618 17.15 11.58 -16.19
N GLY A 619 16.20 12.35 -15.67
CA GLY A 619 16.05 13.80 -15.74
C GLY A 619 14.95 14.37 -14.83
N MET A 620 15.07 15.65 -14.51
CA MET A 620 14.08 16.70 -14.80
C MET A 620 14.73 18.07 -14.53
N THR A 621 14.46 19.00 -15.44
CA THR A 621 15.14 20.27 -15.69
C THR A 621 14.44 21.45 -15.01
N GLN A 622 15.18 22.32 -14.32
CA GLN A 622 15.35 23.74 -14.65
C GLN A 622 16.27 24.44 -13.62
N GLY A 623 17.12 25.34 -14.12
CA GLY A 623 18.27 25.87 -13.40
C GLY A 623 17.93 26.91 -12.33
N TYR A 624 18.44 26.68 -11.13
CA TYR A 624 18.75 27.74 -10.17
C TYR A 624 20.23 27.63 -9.79
N ARG A 625 21.07 28.48 -10.36
CA ARG A 625 22.48 28.60 -10.01
C ARG A 625 22.56 29.49 -8.76
N ARG A 626 22.72 28.88 -7.58
CA ARG A 626 23.15 29.59 -6.36
C ARG A 626 24.67 29.45 -6.24
N PRO A 627 25.42 30.50 -5.85
CA PRO A 627 26.88 30.42 -5.78
C PRO A 627 27.28 29.36 -4.77
N ARG A 628 28.36 28.63 -5.08
CA ARG A 628 28.95 27.68 -4.14
C ARG A 628 29.64 28.46 -2.99
N ILE A 629 29.63 27.88 -1.79
CA ILE A 629 30.12 28.52 -0.54
C ILE A 629 31.63 28.79 -0.57
N ASP A 630 32.37 28.02 -1.37
CA ASP A 630 33.80 28.16 -1.65
C ASP A 630 34.13 29.45 -2.41
N GLU A 631 33.29 29.90 -3.35
CA GLU A 631 33.46 31.18 -4.07
C GLU A 631 33.35 32.40 -3.13
N TYR A 632 32.48 32.32 -2.11
CA TYR A 632 32.34 33.39 -1.09
C TYR A 632 33.53 33.42 -0.12
N LEU A 633 34.12 32.27 0.19
CA LEU A 633 35.27 32.17 1.11
C LEU A 633 36.58 32.58 0.45
N TRP A 634 36.71 32.43 -0.87
CA TRP A 634 37.87 32.89 -1.62
C TRP A 634 37.79 34.39 -1.93
N ALA A 635 36.62 34.90 -2.33
CA ALA A 635 36.41 36.31 -2.61
C ALA A 635 36.45 37.21 -1.34
N SER A 636 36.25 36.65 -0.14
CA SER A 636 36.30 37.39 1.13
C SER A 636 37.70 37.47 1.76
N GLY A 637 38.74 36.91 1.10
CA GLY A 637 40.12 36.99 1.59
C GLY A 637 40.40 36.24 2.90
N VAL A 638 39.49 35.34 3.33
CA VAL A 638 39.59 34.61 4.60
C VAL A 638 40.67 33.51 4.57
N LEU A 639 41.09 33.08 3.37
CA LEU A 639 42.20 32.16 3.17
C LEU A 639 43.31 32.87 2.36
N GLY A 640 44.29 33.43 3.08
CA GLY A 640 45.47 34.04 2.48
C GLY A 640 46.63 33.04 2.32
N GLY A 641 47.28 33.05 1.16
CA GLY A 641 48.61 32.47 0.93
C GLY A 641 48.74 31.60 -0.33
N GLU A 642 49.72 31.92 -1.19
CA GLU A 642 50.16 31.05 -2.29
C GLU A 642 50.85 29.78 -1.76
N PRO A 643 50.69 28.61 -2.42
CA PRO A 643 51.26 27.36 -1.93
C PRO A 643 52.76 27.26 -2.26
N GLY A 644 53.61 27.44 -1.25
CA GLY A 644 55.02 27.05 -1.27
C GLY A 644 55.19 25.53 -1.23
N ARG A 645 56.17 25.03 -1.98
CA ARG A 645 56.59 23.62 -2.05
C ARG A 645 57.13 23.16 -0.69
N ASP A 646 56.31 22.49 0.10
CA ASP A 646 56.67 21.48 1.13
C ASP A 646 55.40 20.99 1.85
N ALA A 647 54.42 20.49 1.09
CA ALA A 647 53.24 19.85 1.67
C ALA A 647 53.65 18.47 2.23
N LYS A 648 53.84 18.39 3.55
CA LYS A 648 54.02 17.14 4.30
C LYS A 648 52.82 16.22 4.04
N ALA A 649 53.00 14.91 4.25
CA ALA A 649 51.96 13.87 4.12
C ALA A 649 50.67 14.09 4.95
N GLU A 650 50.61 15.16 5.75
CA GLU A 650 49.46 15.59 6.55
C GLU A 650 48.30 16.17 5.71
N ASP A 651 48.52 16.58 4.45
CA ASP A 651 47.48 17.14 3.58
C ASP A 651 46.63 16.10 2.81
N MET A 652 46.88 14.80 2.98
CA MET A 652 46.16 13.73 2.27
C MET A 652 44.81 13.32 2.89
N HIS A 653 44.29 14.06 3.87
CA HIS A 653 42.91 13.86 4.33
C HIS A 653 41.91 14.48 3.34
N LYS A 654 41.75 13.89 2.16
CA LYS A 654 40.76 14.30 1.16
C LYS A 654 39.35 14.12 1.73
N ILE A 655 38.80 15.21 2.26
CA ILE A 655 37.40 15.33 2.63
C ILE A 655 36.59 15.38 1.32
N GLN A 656 35.53 14.57 1.23
CA GLN A 656 34.57 14.61 0.14
C GLN A 656 33.18 14.92 0.72
N TYR A 657 32.37 15.69 0.00
CA TYR A 657 30.98 15.92 0.35
C TYR A 657 30.10 15.20 -0.68
N VAL A 658 29.23 14.32 -0.20
CA VAL A 658 28.29 13.56 -1.03
C VAL A 658 26.89 14.01 -0.67
N GLU A 659 26.12 14.46 -1.64
CA GLU A 659 24.71 14.83 -1.45
C GLU A 659 23.82 13.81 -2.16
N CYS A 660 22.82 13.32 -1.44
CA CYS A 660 21.79 12.43 -1.98
C CYS A 660 20.40 12.99 -1.70
N LYS A 661 19.52 12.81 -2.68
CA LYS A 661 18.13 13.26 -2.64
C LYS A 661 17.21 12.04 -2.51
N PHE A 662 16.38 12.01 -1.48
CA PHE A 662 15.41 10.94 -1.23
C PHE A 662 13.99 11.50 -1.33
N GLY A 663 13.10 10.82 -2.06
CA GLY A 663 11.69 11.17 -2.07
C GLY A 663 11.03 10.83 -0.74
N PHE A 664 10.24 11.76 -0.19
CA PHE A 664 9.56 11.59 1.10
C PHE A 664 8.13 12.17 1.04
N GLY A 665 7.19 11.40 0.48
CA GLY A 665 5.84 11.88 0.18
C GLY A 665 5.88 13.00 -0.86
N ASP A 666 5.30 14.16 -0.55
CA ASP A 666 5.32 15.37 -1.39
C ASP A 666 6.57 16.26 -1.16
N MET A 667 7.49 15.81 -0.30
CA MET A 667 8.74 16.49 0.00
C MET A 667 9.94 15.73 -0.56
N ASP A 668 11.04 16.45 -0.73
CA ASP A 668 12.35 15.89 -1.01
C ASP A 668 13.25 16.06 0.22
N LEU A 669 13.91 14.98 0.61
CA LEU A 669 14.89 14.95 1.68
C LEU A 669 16.29 14.96 1.08
N HIS A 670 17.03 16.04 1.32
CA HIS A 670 18.42 16.19 0.93
C HIS A 670 19.30 15.78 2.12
N VAL A 671 20.12 14.74 1.94
CA VAL A 671 21.12 14.31 2.93
C VAL A 671 22.50 14.55 2.35
N MET A 672 23.23 15.48 2.98
CA MET A 672 24.64 15.73 2.69
C MET A 672 25.51 15.00 3.70
N VAL A 673 26.50 14.26 3.23
CA VAL A 673 27.42 13.48 4.05
C VAL A 673 28.84 13.90 3.76
N LYS A 674 29.58 14.23 4.81
CA LYS A 674 31.02 14.48 4.75
C LYS A 674 31.73 13.14 4.90
N MET A 675 32.35 12.69 3.83
CA MET A 675 33.14 11.48 3.77
C MET A 675 34.63 11.80 4.03
N ARG A 676 35.31 10.95 4.79
CA ARG A 676 36.77 11.01 4.98
C ARG A 676 37.37 9.66 4.65
N LEU A 677 38.42 9.66 3.82
CA LEU A 677 39.19 8.46 3.58
C LEU A 677 39.85 8.01 4.88
N ASN A 678 39.60 6.77 5.24
CA ASN A 678 40.20 6.07 6.36
C ASN A 678 41.04 4.92 5.82
N MET A 679 42.32 4.91 6.17
CA MET A 679 43.25 3.86 5.80
C MET A 679 43.42 2.94 7.00
N ASP A 680 42.97 1.69 6.89
CA ASP A 680 43.37 0.64 7.82
C ASP A 680 44.76 0.15 7.41
N GLU A 681 45.80 0.69 8.05
CA GLU A 681 47.19 0.32 7.79
C GLU A 681 47.47 -1.17 8.05
N ARG A 682 46.73 -1.82 8.96
CA ARG A 682 46.93 -3.23 9.29
C ARG A 682 46.41 -4.15 8.18
N ARG A 683 45.30 -3.78 7.55
CA ARG A 683 44.69 -4.54 6.45
C ARG A 683 45.14 -4.06 5.07
N GLY A 684 45.71 -2.85 5.01
CA GLY A 684 46.01 -2.17 3.75
C GLY A 684 44.75 -1.80 2.97
N VAL A 685 43.63 -1.57 3.65
CA VAL A 685 42.33 -1.26 3.04
C VAL A 685 41.97 0.20 3.29
N GLY A 686 41.66 0.94 2.23
CA GLY A 686 41.14 2.30 2.29
C GLY A 686 39.63 2.30 2.11
N ARG A 687 38.90 2.90 3.04
CA ARG A 687 37.44 3.11 2.92
C ARG A 687 37.05 4.53 3.29
N PHE A 688 36.07 5.09 2.61
CA PHE A 688 35.49 6.36 3.01
C PHE A 688 34.45 6.13 4.11
N LEU A 689 34.57 6.89 5.19
CA LEU A 689 33.61 6.86 6.30
C LEU A 689 32.86 8.17 6.38
N ALA A 690 31.56 8.10 6.67
CA ALA A 690 30.75 9.26 6.99
C ALA A 690 31.17 9.82 8.37
N VAL A 691 31.71 11.05 8.37
CA VAL A 691 32.19 11.72 9.60
C VAL A 691 31.16 12.68 10.16
N SER A 692 30.40 13.32 9.27
CA SER A 692 29.28 14.19 9.62
C SER A 692 28.22 14.10 8.54
N SER A 693 26.98 14.41 8.88
CA SER A 693 25.92 14.58 7.88
C SER A 693 25.14 15.84 8.16
N MET A 694 24.31 16.26 7.21
CA MET A 694 23.25 17.25 7.38
C MET A 694 22.04 16.77 6.60
N ALA A 695 20.85 16.96 7.14
CA ALA A 695 19.61 16.64 6.45
C ALA A 695 18.72 17.88 6.35
N ARG A 696 18.11 18.10 5.19
CA ARG A 696 17.19 19.21 4.92
C ARG A 696 15.99 18.71 4.12
N PHE A 697 14.81 19.21 4.47
CA PHE A 697 13.61 19.02 3.66
C PHE A 697 13.42 20.19 2.70
N GLY A 698 13.09 19.88 1.46
CA GLY A 698 12.57 20.81 0.47
C GLY A 698 11.19 20.37 0.02
N LEU A 699 10.35 21.32 -0.40
CA LEU A 699 9.18 20.98 -1.21
C LEU A 699 9.66 20.40 -2.54
N LYS A 700 8.98 19.38 -3.06
CA LYS A 700 9.24 18.88 -4.42
C LYS A 700 9.09 20.05 -5.40
N SER A 701 10.18 20.37 -6.09
CA SER A 701 10.25 21.43 -7.10
C SER A 701 9.51 21.05 -8.37
#